data_AF-A0A1G4APN8-F1
#
_entry.id   AF-A0A1G4APN8-F1
#
_cell.length_a   1.000
_cell.length_b   1.000
_cell.length_c   1.000
_cell.angle_alpha   90.00
_cell.angle_beta   90.00
_cell.angle_gamma   90.00
#
_symmetry.space_group_name_H-M   'P 1'
#
loop_
_entity.id
_entity.type
_entity.pdbx_description
1 polymer ?
#
loop_
_entity_poly.entity_id
_entity_poly.type
_entity_poly.pdbx_seq_one_letter_code
_entity_poly.pdbx_strand_id
1 'polypeptide(L)'
;MTTKTKQRTRVPVRTLPSWIPTVPPLDGEENINAAKEAAAFLERFSSAVLEGDWDTFGKLFAEQCFWKDHLTLTFDKRTIHTRDDVVAAWEALSKTRRPSRFTSEKDGDLEMDAAWVRLGPTFATLDVPFSFRTEAPKSKCIGLAKLIPGPEGKGWQICVLTTAVVELEEKPFSHLPRTTPSSIEASQRGKPHAQGLPHLREEGVVLDAVIVGGSCTGIANAIQLDAAGADVVVFDAEAQAGGNWSTQRYETVTLHHPAFMIQLPQFPVPAEGYPNFLTGLDLTRYFSAAVEELRLPFFAGVAVVSNAWSEADKVWTVRVKDVKTGEEMVVKARNVLLANGFIFDNEHPRVPELKGRELFHGPIQHTTAYRNPKDYKGKRVVVVGSGNSAHDVAGNLASDPEVESVTLLQRSPTVLLDFATIAPILTMRYQGDVPIDTADFLQESLPVGIMRDMGKAAIGAAVAATEARSKALEGLGYVVDRNPCLMTRVFEDRGKGFYVDQPGTFDFVFGGRIKIAQGEAVGFVEEGVVVVDKKTGKERVVEADGVVLATGYEVMDLPKKYRDRGFFDEETAGKLVNVSMYGVDEEGEVPGLTTFSGHPNLYFAGVAIAQSRTSSRLTAVQVLADITGQLPERYPRNFLKALMLPKVERTTIAGSIEIPRILNGLWQLAGGHDQNIDVAAAAEAMVPLIQSGLDGFDMADHYGPAELVIGHHNRTTAAASQLPVTALTKWCPAENGDRSFSTAEAAVDLALGRMGQTKIALMQYHVWDYTDDTYLCNLAHLRTLQHQGKIAHVGLTNVDAAHVELLLHSGYDIATNQVSCSVVDRRLTRGRMAEVCARHSVGVLAYGTLLGGFLTDKWVGTPEPADGGAGLNWSLRKYLRFIQAAGGWDVFQRVLGAVADVAGRHGVSVAAVAMRWVLDIPVVKAVIIGARLNGESGRYAADNLAAFGFSLDEEDRATIAAAQTGLTDIPGDCGDEYRRPPFLTASGDLSHHIEEREERYKVEAAIARGHRVEYRSGSKWEPVAGYSRAVRIGDVIRVSGTTANPPSELRPGLEVVGGESARSQAVAVLDTIEGSLKRLGGGMSDVVRTRVMLRQEGDVLEVSEAHGWAFKCHGIRPANTTVTAGLIGNEVLVEIEVEAEVGSGTSILVLGGGMSYRVWHLVNKKTVLPK
;
A
#
# COMPACT_ATOMS: atom_id res chain seq x y z
N MET A 1 8.48 -5.91 16.80
CA MET A 1 8.89 -6.08 15.39
C MET A 1 8.45 -4.86 14.61
N THR A 2 9.38 -4.24 13.89
CA THR A 2 9.31 -2.92 13.30
C THR A 2 8.29 -2.84 12.16
N THR A 3 7.11 -2.30 12.43
CA THR A 3 6.20 -1.80 11.41
C THR A 3 6.91 -0.65 10.68
N LYS A 4 7.50 -0.92 9.52
CA LYS A 4 7.88 0.15 8.59
C LYS A 4 6.60 0.87 8.20
N THR A 5 6.34 2.03 8.79
CA THR A 5 5.26 2.93 8.37
C THR A 5 5.46 3.20 6.88
N LYS A 6 4.50 2.78 6.04
CA LYS A 6 4.59 2.99 4.59
C LYS A 6 4.82 4.48 4.35
N GLN A 7 5.95 4.83 3.72
CA GLN A 7 6.24 6.22 3.40
C GLN A 7 5.12 6.77 2.50
N ARG A 8 4.60 7.95 2.83
CA ARG A 8 3.57 8.61 2.02
C ARG A 8 4.10 8.81 0.60
N THR A 9 3.30 8.37 -0.36
CA THR A 9 3.63 8.53 -1.79
C THR A 9 3.50 10.00 -2.16
N ARG A 10 4.52 10.52 -2.84
CA ARG A 10 4.51 11.90 -3.36
C ARG A 10 4.01 11.88 -4.79
N VAL A 11 3.21 12.87 -5.15
CA VAL A 11 2.70 13.06 -6.50
C VAL A 11 3.13 14.42 -7.06
N PRO A 12 3.26 14.56 -8.38
CA PRO A 12 3.49 15.86 -8.97
C PRO A 12 2.33 16.83 -8.70
N VAL A 13 2.61 18.09 -8.38
CA VAL A 13 1.59 19.14 -8.16
C VAL A 13 0.69 19.29 -9.38
N ARG A 14 1.22 19.06 -10.58
CA ARG A 14 0.46 19.08 -11.85
C ARG A 14 -0.65 18.03 -11.94
N THR A 15 -0.60 16.95 -11.15
CA THR A 15 -1.63 15.90 -11.15
C THR A 15 -2.67 16.07 -10.06
N LEU A 16 -2.51 17.05 -9.17
CA LEU A 16 -3.49 17.28 -8.11
C LEU A 16 -4.87 17.66 -8.69
N PRO A 17 -5.97 17.16 -8.07
CA PRO A 17 -7.31 17.61 -8.38
C PRO A 17 -7.44 19.12 -8.24
N SER A 18 -8.18 19.73 -9.15
CA SER A 18 -8.45 21.17 -9.15
C SER A 18 -9.77 21.42 -9.85
N TRP A 19 -10.57 22.30 -9.26
CA TRP A 19 -11.81 22.76 -9.87
C TRP A 19 -12.05 24.21 -9.44
N ILE A 20 -12.11 25.10 -10.42
CA ILE A 20 -12.46 26.51 -10.23
C ILE A 20 -13.85 26.70 -10.86
N PRO A 21 -14.91 26.90 -10.05
CA PRO A 21 -16.25 27.04 -10.58
C PRO A 21 -16.38 28.33 -11.41
N THR A 22 -17.18 28.25 -12.47
CA THR A 22 -17.49 29.42 -13.32
C THR A 22 -18.69 30.16 -12.73
N VAL A 23 -18.42 31.33 -12.13
CA VAL A 23 -19.43 32.24 -11.60
C VAL A 23 -19.28 33.59 -12.33
N PRO A 24 -20.05 33.81 -13.42
CA PRO A 24 -20.04 35.10 -14.12
C PRO A 24 -20.60 36.22 -13.23
N PRO A 25 -20.44 37.50 -13.61
CA PRO A 25 -21.16 38.60 -12.97
C PRO A 25 -22.66 38.30 -12.88
N LEU A 26 -23.20 38.40 -11.67
CA LEU A 26 -24.63 38.23 -11.43
C LEU A 26 -25.31 39.60 -11.53
N ASP A 27 -26.53 39.63 -12.05
CA ASP A 27 -27.32 40.86 -12.08
C ASP A 27 -27.58 41.33 -10.64
N GLY A 28 -27.08 42.53 -10.30
CA GLY A 28 -27.21 43.11 -8.97
C GLY A 28 -26.32 42.47 -7.90
N GLU A 29 -25.18 41.86 -8.28
CA GLU A 29 -24.24 41.24 -7.34
C GLU A 29 -23.73 42.18 -6.24
N GLU A 30 -23.66 43.47 -6.53
CA GLU A 30 -23.32 44.53 -5.57
C GLU A 30 -24.36 44.70 -4.46
N ASN A 31 -25.58 44.18 -4.65
CA ASN A 31 -26.69 44.26 -3.70
C ASN A 31 -26.84 42.97 -2.86
N ILE A 32 -25.95 41.99 -3.01
CA ILE A 32 -25.98 40.77 -2.19
C ILE A 32 -25.75 41.13 -0.73
N ASN A 33 -26.76 40.88 0.12
CA ASN A 33 -26.63 41.04 1.56
C ASN A 33 -25.87 39.83 2.15
N ALA A 34 -24.55 39.88 2.07
CA ALA A 34 -23.67 38.78 2.49
C ALA A 34 -23.92 38.33 3.93
N ALA A 35 -24.19 39.25 4.85
CA ALA A 35 -24.47 38.93 6.26
C ALA A 35 -25.75 38.10 6.44
N LYS A 36 -26.83 38.48 5.73
CA LYS A 36 -28.10 37.74 5.77
C LYS A 36 -27.96 36.34 5.18
N GLU A 37 -27.32 36.23 4.02
CA GLU A 37 -27.11 34.95 3.34
C GLU A 37 -26.19 34.02 4.15
N ALA A 38 -25.13 34.57 4.75
CA ALA A 38 -24.24 33.84 5.65
C ALA A 38 -24.97 33.29 6.88
N ALA A 39 -25.82 34.10 7.54
CA ALA A 39 -26.58 33.65 8.71
C ALA A 39 -27.52 32.48 8.36
N ALA A 40 -28.24 32.58 7.24
CA ALA A 40 -29.14 31.52 6.77
C ALA A 40 -28.38 30.24 6.38
N PHE A 41 -27.20 30.37 5.76
CA PHE A 41 -26.34 29.23 5.45
C PHE A 41 -25.81 28.55 6.73
N LEU A 42 -25.29 29.32 7.69
CA LEU A 42 -24.71 28.78 8.92
C LEU A 42 -25.76 28.08 9.79
N GLU A 43 -27.00 28.58 9.84
CA GLU A 43 -28.09 27.91 10.53
C GLU A 43 -28.35 26.50 9.95
N ARG A 44 -28.43 26.39 8.62
CA ARG A 44 -28.62 25.12 7.91
C ARG A 44 -27.42 24.18 8.05
N PHE A 45 -26.21 24.71 7.87
CA PHE A 45 -24.97 23.94 8.04
C PHE A 45 -24.85 23.39 9.45
N SER A 46 -25.13 24.23 10.45
CA SER A 46 -25.04 23.83 11.85
C SER A 46 -26.13 22.84 12.25
N SER A 47 -27.38 23.02 11.80
CA SER A 47 -28.46 22.06 12.08
C SER A 47 -28.15 20.69 11.46
N ALA A 48 -27.73 20.65 10.19
CA ALA A 48 -27.41 19.39 9.51
C ALA A 48 -26.32 18.58 10.21
N VAL A 49 -25.23 19.22 10.64
CA VAL A 49 -24.14 18.53 11.36
C VAL A 49 -24.56 18.07 12.75
N LEU A 50 -25.27 18.92 13.52
CA LEU A 50 -25.66 18.61 14.91
C LEU A 50 -26.75 17.54 14.99
N GLU A 51 -27.64 17.48 14.00
CA GLU A 51 -28.73 16.49 13.93
C GLU A 51 -28.29 15.19 13.20
N GLY A 52 -27.11 15.18 12.60
CA GLY A 52 -26.61 14.05 11.80
C GLY A 52 -27.38 13.85 10.49
N ASP A 53 -27.95 14.92 9.92
CA ASP A 53 -28.63 14.90 8.62
C ASP A 53 -27.59 15.06 7.49
N TRP A 54 -26.95 13.95 7.14
CA TRP A 54 -25.90 13.90 6.13
C TRP A 54 -26.42 14.12 4.69
N ASP A 55 -27.71 13.94 4.44
CA ASP A 55 -28.33 14.25 3.14
C ASP A 55 -28.47 15.76 2.95
N THR A 56 -29.00 16.48 3.95
CA THR A 56 -29.02 17.94 3.93
C THR A 56 -27.60 18.52 3.92
N PHE A 57 -26.69 17.97 4.73
CA PHE A 57 -25.29 18.38 4.74
C PHE A 57 -24.65 18.23 3.36
N GLY A 58 -24.81 17.08 2.70
CA GLY A 58 -24.28 16.84 1.35
C GLY A 58 -24.84 17.81 0.30
N LYS A 59 -26.12 18.17 0.38
CA LYS A 59 -26.75 19.15 -0.52
C LYS A 59 -26.17 20.56 -0.41
N LEU A 60 -25.51 20.89 0.70
CA LEU A 60 -24.79 22.16 0.89
C LEU A 60 -23.48 22.21 0.11
N PHE A 61 -22.95 21.10 -0.41
CA PHE A 61 -21.71 21.09 -1.19
C PHE A 61 -22.01 20.96 -2.68
N ALA A 62 -21.18 21.58 -3.53
CA ALA A 62 -21.14 21.24 -4.94
C ALA A 62 -20.61 19.80 -5.13
N GLU A 63 -20.91 19.16 -6.27
CA GLU A 63 -20.47 17.78 -6.55
C GLU A 63 -18.94 17.67 -6.53
N GLN A 64 -18.29 18.58 -7.27
CA GLN A 64 -16.87 18.89 -7.10
C GLN A 64 -16.77 19.90 -5.95
N CYS A 65 -16.03 19.58 -4.91
CA CYS A 65 -15.77 20.49 -3.79
C CYS A 65 -14.52 20.03 -3.05
N PHE A 66 -13.99 20.91 -2.19
CA PHE A 66 -12.84 20.59 -1.36
C PHE A 66 -13.11 20.91 0.09
N TRP A 67 -12.64 20.06 1.00
CA TRP A 67 -12.50 20.37 2.41
C TRP A 67 -11.04 20.29 2.82
N LYS A 68 -10.48 21.42 3.21
CA LYS A 68 -9.13 21.53 3.77
C LYS A 68 -9.21 21.68 5.27
N ASP A 69 -8.74 20.67 5.99
CA ASP A 69 -8.75 20.66 7.45
C ASP A 69 -7.34 20.83 8.01
N HIS A 70 -7.16 21.86 8.84
CA HIS A 70 -5.96 22.10 9.64
C HIS A 70 -6.21 21.65 11.07
N LEU A 71 -6.23 20.33 11.28
CA LEU A 71 -6.27 19.68 12.59
C LEU A 71 -7.55 19.92 13.41
N THR A 72 -8.69 20.26 12.81
CA THR A 72 -9.94 20.33 13.58
C THR A 72 -10.50 18.92 13.80
N LEU A 73 -11.18 18.34 12.80
CA LEU A 73 -11.82 17.05 12.92
C LEU A 73 -10.86 15.90 12.62
N THR A 74 -10.01 16.06 11.61
CA THR A 74 -9.10 15.00 11.15
C THR A 74 -7.87 14.83 12.05
N PHE A 75 -7.55 15.88 12.83
CA PHE A 75 -6.33 16.00 13.65
C PHE A 75 -5.03 15.69 12.89
N ASP A 76 -5.03 15.95 11.58
CA ASP A 76 -3.89 16.02 10.67
C ASP A 76 -4.15 17.20 9.72
N LYS A 77 -3.18 17.61 8.92
CA LYS A 77 -3.45 18.55 7.82
C LYS A 77 -3.95 17.77 6.61
N ARG A 78 -5.21 17.89 6.20
CA ARG A 78 -5.85 17.09 5.14
C ARG A 78 -6.50 17.98 4.10
N THR A 79 -6.56 17.49 2.86
CA THR A 79 -7.40 18.08 1.81
C THR A 79 -8.20 16.96 1.15
N ILE A 80 -9.51 16.95 1.40
CA ILE A 80 -10.46 15.95 0.91
C ILE A 80 -11.24 16.54 -0.27
N HIS A 81 -11.46 15.77 -1.32
CA HIS A 81 -12.05 16.22 -2.57
C HIS A 81 -13.30 15.39 -2.91
N THR A 82 -14.31 16.03 -3.48
CA THR A 82 -15.68 15.53 -3.78
C THR A 82 -16.65 15.60 -2.61
N ARG A 83 -17.94 15.84 -2.94
CA ARG A 83 -19.03 15.87 -1.96
C ARG A 83 -19.06 14.60 -1.10
N ASP A 84 -19.04 13.44 -1.74
CA ASP A 84 -19.27 12.16 -1.06
C ASP A 84 -18.15 11.86 -0.06
N ASP A 85 -16.90 12.11 -0.45
CA ASP A 85 -15.75 11.96 0.44
C ASP A 85 -15.78 12.92 1.63
N VAL A 86 -16.19 14.17 1.40
CA VAL A 86 -16.35 15.17 2.47
C VAL A 86 -17.46 14.73 3.42
N VAL A 87 -18.63 14.33 2.92
CA VAL A 87 -19.76 13.87 3.74
C VAL A 87 -19.36 12.65 4.57
N ALA A 88 -18.72 11.64 3.96
CA ALA A 88 -18.27 10.43 4.66
C ALA A 88 -17.26 10.75 5.77
N ALA A 89 -16.31 11.66 5.52
CA ALA A 89 -15.35 12.08 6.53
C ALA A 89 -16.01 12.85 7.68
N TRP A 90 -16.92 13.78 7.39
CA TRP A 90 -17.68 14.52 8.41
C TRP A 90 -18.60 13.61 9.22
N GLU A 91 -19.26 12.65 8.59
CA GLU A 91 -20.10 11.67 9.29
C GLU A 91 -19.29 10.86 10.30
N ALA A 92 -18.15 10.32 9.85
CA ALA A 92 -17.28 9.51 10.70
C ALA A 92 -16.72 10.33 11.86
N LEU A 93 -16.20 11.53 11.56
CA LEU A 93 -15.48 12.35 12.53
C LEU A 93 -16.40 13.09 13.49
N SER A 94 -17.62 13.47 13.10
CA SER A 94 -18.54 14.18 14.00
C SER A 94 -18.95 13.31 15.19
N LYS A 95 -19.00 11.97 15.01
CA LYS A 95 -19.30 11.01 16.09
C LYS A 95 -18.25 11.06 17.21
N THR A 96 -16.97 11.21 16.85
CA THR A 96 -15.85 11.21 17.80
C THR A 96 -15.47 12.61 18.26
N ARG A 97 -15.53 13.62 17.37
CA ARG A 97 -15.07 14.99 17.63
C ARG A 97 -16.15 15.89 18.21
N ARG A 98 -17.42 15.58 17.93
CA ARG A 98 -18.62 16.28 18.43
C ARG A 98 -18.49 17.80 18.27
N PRO A 99 -18.44 18.30 17.02
CA PRO A 99 -18.37 19.74 16.80
C PRO A 99 -19.58 20.45 17.40
N SER A 100 -19.35 21.63 17.98
CA SER A 100 -20.41 22.50 18.50
C SER A 100 -21.20 23.17 17.37
N ARG A 101 -22.17 24.01 17.76
CA ARG A 101 -22.81 24.96 16.82
C ARG A 101 -21.75 25.83 16.13
N PHE A 102 -21.97 26.06 14.83
CA PHE A 102 -21.15 26.96 14.01
C PHE A 102 -21.77 28.36 14.02
N THR A 103 -20.99 29.39 14.37
CA THR A 103 -21.51 30.76 14.53
C THR A 103 -20.64 31.78 13.79
N SER A 104 -21.23 32.91 13.42
CA SER A 104 -20.51 34.08 12.87
C SER A 104 -20.05 35.05 13.97
N GLU A 105 -20.04 34.62 15.23
CA GLU A 105 -19.63 35.47 16.35
C GLU A 105 -18.11 35.69 16.29
N LYS A 106 -17.70 36.95 16.33
CA LYS A 106 -16.30 37.34 16.38
C LYS A 106 -15.77 37.15 17.80
N ASP A 107 -14.69 36.41 17.94
CA ASP A 107 -14.05 36.09 19.22
C ASP A 107 -12.52 36.33 19.20
N GLY A 108 -12.05 37.19 18.28
CA GLY A 108 -10.67 37.66 18.18
C GLY A 108 -9.75 36.88 17.23
N ASP A 109 -10.14 35.67 16.77
CA ASP A 109 -9.23 34.80 16.00
C ASP A 109 -9.40 34.88 14.48
N LEU A 110 -10.64 35.10 14.02
CA LEU A 110 -10.97 35.30 12.62
C LEU A 110 -11.76 36.61 12.46
N GLU A 111 -11.02 37.70 12.37
CA GLU A 111 -11.57 39.06 12.23
C GLU A 111 -11.93 39.34 10.77
N MET A 112 -13.01 38.71 10.31
CA MET A 112 -13.54 38.82 8.96
C MET A 112 -15.06 38.81 8.97
N ASP A 113 -15.68 39.67 8.16
CA ASP A 113 -17.12 39.64 7.90
C ASP A 113 -17.44 38.83 6.64
N ALA A 114 -18.66 38.31 6.55
CA ALA A 114 -19.13 37.66 5.33
C ALA A 114 -19.13 38.66 4.17
N ALA A 115 -18.58 38.26 3.02
CA ALA A 115 -18.40 39.14 1.88
C ALA A 115 -18.57 38.42 0.54
N TRP A 116 -19.15 39.12 -0.44
CA TRP A 116 -19.10 38.70 -1.84
C TRP A 116 -17.73 39.07 -2.42
N VAL A 117 -16.92 38.07 -2.77
CA VAL A 117 -15.53 38.24 -3.20
C VAL A 117 -15.37 37.78 -4.64
N ARG A 118 -14.99 38.69 -5.52
CA ARG A 118 -14.63 38.39 -6.91
C ARG A 118 -13.12 38.15 -7.01
N LEU A 119 -12.73 36.91 -7.26
CA LEU A 119 -11.32 36.48 -7.38
C LEU A 119 -10.83 36.47 -8.83
N GLY A 120 -11.74 36.62 -9.79
CA GLY A 120 -11.43 36.76 -11.21
C GLY A 120 -12.67 37.08 -12.05
N PRO A 121 -12.53 37.21 -13.39
CA PRO A 121 -13.64 37.56 -14.28
C PRO A 121 -14.81 36.57 -14.21
N THR A 122 -14.50 35.30 -13.96
CA THR A 122 -15.47 34.19 -13.95
C THR A 122 -15.43 33.39 -12.65
N PHE A 123 -14.89 33.94 -11.57
CA PHE A 123 -14.87 33.27 -10.27
C PHE A 123 -15.15 34.27 -9.15
N ALA A 124 -16.29 34.07 -8.50
CA ALA A 124 -16.72 34.82 -7.34
C ALA A 124 -17.33 33.86 -6.31
N THR A 125 -17.13 34.17 -5.03
CA THR A 125 -17.64 33.38 -3.91
C THR A 125 -18.27 34.30 -2.86
N LEU A 126 -19.35 33.84 -2.23
CA LEU A 126 -19.76 34.36 -0.94
C LEU A 126 -18.88 33.69 0.12
N ASP A 127 -17.94 34.44 0.66
CA ASP A 127 -17.03 33.99 1.71
C ASP A 127 -17.74 34.12 3.07
N VAL A 128 -17.94 32.99 3.75
CA VAL A 128 -18.65 32.91 5.04
C VAL A 128 -17.70 32.41 6.13
N PRO A 129 -17.13 33.31 6.96
CA PRO A 129 -16.36 32.93 8.14
C PRO A 129 -17.27 32.39 9.24
N PHE A 130 -16.73 31.47 10.04
CA PHE A 130 -17.41 30.94 11.21
C PHE A 130 -16.43 30.43 12.28
N SER A 131 -16.89 30.29 13.51
CA SER A 131 -16.20 29.64 14.62
C SER A 131 -17.01 28.46 15.16
N PHE A 132 -16.31 27.49 15.75
CA PHE A 132 -16.90 26.33 16.42
C PHE A 132 -15.90 25.71 17.41
N ARG A 133 -16.35 24.74 18.19
CA ARG A 133 -15.54 23.99 19.15
C ARG A 133 -15.62 22.50 18.86
N THR A 134 -14.59 21.74 19.22
CA THR A 134 -14.65 20.27 19.28
C THR A 134 -14.53 19.82 20.74
N GLU A 135 -14.95 18.58 21.06
CA GLU A 135 -14.88 18.04 22.43
C GLU A 135 -13.69 17.09 22.65
N ALA A 136 -13.20 16.42 21.62
CA ALA A 136 -12.15 15.41 21.73
C ALA A 136 -11.05 15.56 20.67
N PRO A 137 -10.06 16.46 20.90
CA PRO A 137 -9.87 17.28 22.10
C PRO A 137 -10.73 18.55 22.15
N LYS A 138 -10.83 19.16 23.34
CA LYS A 138 -11.48 20.46 23.52
C LYS A 138 -10.68 21.56 22.84
N SER A 139 -11.17 22.00 21.69
CA SER A 139 -10.42 22.90 20.82
C SER A 139 -11.30 24.05 20.35
N LYS A 140 -10.71 25.25 20.33
CA LYS A 140 -11.28 26.41 19.66
C LYS A 140 -10.90 26.35 18.19
N CYS A 141 -11.89 26.43 17.30
CA CYS A 141 -11.70 26.25 15.87
C CYS A 141 -12.36 27.39 15.07
N ILE A 142 -11.76 27.70 13.93
CA ILE A 142 -12.28 28.66 12.95
C ILE A 142 -12.48 27.97 11.61
N GLY A 143 -13.31 28.54 10.75
CA GLY A 143 -13.54 28.05 9.41
C GLY A 143 -14.00 29.12 8.44
N LEU A 144 -13.88 28.79 7.16
CA LEU A 144 -14.31 29.60 6.03
C LEU A 144 -14.98 28.70 4.99
N ALA A 145 -16.25 28.94 4.73
CA ALA A 145 -16.96 28.36 3.62
C ALA A 145 -16.96 29.33 2.44
N LYS A 146 -16.46 28.90 1.29
CA LYS A 146 -16.53 29.62 0.02
C LYS A 146 -17.71 29.09 -0.76
N LEU A 147 -18.75 29.91 -0.88
CA LEU A 147 -20.01 29.51 -1.47
C LEU A 147 -20.17 30.03 -2.90
N ILE A 148 -20.73 29.21 -3.77
CA ILE A 148 -21.16 29.55 -5.12
C ILE A 148 -22.69 29.40 -5.24
N PRO A 149 -23.34 30.08 -6.20
CA PRO A 149 -24.75 29.86 -6.47
C PRO A 149 -25.04 28.38 -6.77
N GLY A 150 -26.11 27.83 -6.17
CA GLY A 150 -26.54 26.46 -6.42
C GLY A 150 -27.13 26.25 -7.82
N PRO A 151 -27.46 24.99 -8.19
CA PRO A 151 -28.07 24.67 -9.47
C PRO A 151 -29.36 25.49 -9.71
N GLU A 152 -29.57 25.91 -10.96
CA GLU A 152 -30.67 26.80 -11.35
C GLU A 152 -30.71 28.15 -10.59
N GLY A 153 -29.60 28.57 -9.98
CA GLY A 153 -29.50 29.81 -9.21
C GLY A 153 -30.23 29.76 -7.85
N LYS A 154 -30.56 28.57 -7.34
CA LYS A 154 -31.28 28.41 -6.07
C LYS A 154 -30.32 28.06 -4.94
N GLY A 155 -30.25 28.95 -3.95
CA GLY A 155 -29.45 28.76 -2.74
C GLY A 155 -27.94 28.79 -2.98
N TRP A 156 -27.19 28.32 -1.99
CA TRP A 156 -25.73 28.37 -1.96
C TRP A 156 -25.14 26.97 -1.79
N GLN A 157 -24.03 26.72 -2.49
CA GLN A 157 -23.24 25.50 -2.36
C GLN A 157 -21.78 25.79 -2.07
N ILE A 158 -21.17 24.99 -1.20
CA ILE A 158 -19.76 25.08 -0.85
C ILE A 158 -18.92 24.53 -1.99
N CYS A 159 -18.00 25.33 -2.52
CA CYS A 159 -16.95 24.86 -3.42
C CYS A 159 -15.65 24.56 -2.66
N VAL A 160 -15.34 25.33 -1.61
CA VAL A 160 -14.19 25.10 -0.73
C VAL A 160 -14.60 25.36 0.71
N LEU A 161 -14.40 24.38 1.57
CA LEU A 161 -14.48 24.50 3.02
C LEU A 161 -13.06 24.47 3.59
N THR A 162 -12.71 25.43 4.43
CA THR A 162 -11.48 25.37 5.22
C THR A 162 -11.81 25.41 6.69
N THR A 163 -11.20 24.54 7.49
CA THR A 163 -11.27 24.55 8.95
C THR A 163 -9.87 24.58 9.54
N ALA A 164 -9.67 25.26 10.66
CA ALA A 164 -8.40 25.27 11.37
C ALA A 164 -8.58 25.34 12.88
N VAL A 165 -7.74 24.59 13.59
CA VAL A 165 -7.63 24.71 15.04
C VAL A 165 -6.88 26.00 15.39
N VAL A 166 -7.41 26.75 16.35
CA VAL A 166 -6.74 27.91 16.92
C VAL A 166 -5.87 27.46 18.08
N GLU A 167 -6.47 26.82 19.08
CA GLU A 167 -5.83 26.38 20.32
C GLU A 167 -6.64 25.28 21.01
N LEU A 168 -6.04 24.64 22.03
CA LEU A 168 -6.75 23.75 22.95
C LEU A 168 -7.28 24.59 24.13
N GLU A 169 -8.55 24.45 24.47
CA GLU A 169 -9.17 25.30 25.51
C GLU A 169 -8.54 25.13 26.90
N GLU A 170 -7.99 23.95 27.19
CA GLU A 170 -7.31 23.66 28.46
C GLU A 170 -5.87 24.17 28.50
N LYS A 171 -5.30 24.53 27.35
CA LYS A 171 -3.92 25.00 27.17
C LYS A 171 -3.89 26.19 26.19
N PRO A 172 -4.58 27.31 26.52
CA PRO A 172 -4.64 28.46 25.63
C PRO A 172 -3.27 29.15 25.52
N PHE A 173 -3.03 29.84 24.40
CA PHE A 173 -1.78 30.55 24.18
C PHE A 173 -1.76 31.90 24.92
N SER A 174 -1.35 31.88 26.19
CA SER A 174 -1.26 33.10 27.01
C SER A 174 -0.13 34.05 26.58
N HIS A 175 -0.15 35.30 27.06
CA HIS A 175 0.90 36.26 26.76
C HIS A 175 2.21 35.92 27.49
N LEU A 176 3.32 35.98 26.75
CA LEU A 176 4.67 35.90 27.33
C LEU A 176 5.17 37.28 27.80
N PRO A 177 6.06 37.36 28.81
CA PRO A 177 6.69 36.25 29.54
C PRO A 177 5.73 35.46 30.44
N ARG A 178 5.88 34.13 30.46
CA ARG A 178 5.04 33.27 31.30
C ARG A 178 5.24 33.56 32.78
N THR A 179 4.16 33.48 33.56
CA THR A 179 4.18 33.60 35.03
C THR A 179 4.17 32.23 35.72
N THR A 180 3.85 31.17 34.99
CA THR A 180 3.79 29.79 35.51
C THR A 180 5.19 29.21 35.74
N PRO A 181 5.38 28.37 36.78
CA PRO A 181 6.69 27.75 37.09
C PRO A 181 7.25 26.96 35.91
N SER A 182 8.57 27.01 35.71
CA SER A 182 9.33 26.35 34.65
C SER A 182 10.38 25.41 35.23
N SER A 183 10.57 24.26 34.59
CA SER A 183 11.68 23.34 34.90
C SER A 183 13.06 23.95 34.65
N ILE A 184 13.18 24.90 33.71
CA ILE A 184 14.36 25.74 33.50
C ILE A 184 14.38 26.90 34.51
N GLU A 185 15.53 27.16 35.14
CA GLU A 185 15.71 28.27 36.07
C GLU A 185 15.46 29.64 35.42
N ALA A 186 14.83 30.56 36.16
CA ALA A 186 14.51 31.90 35.66
C ALA A 186 15.76 32.73 35.29
N SER A 187 16.89 32.45 35.94
CA SER A 187 18.21 33.05 35.68
C SER A 187 18.76 32.73 34.28
N GLN A 188 18.41 31.56 33.74
CA GLN A 188 18.87 31.05 32.43
C GLN A 188 17.87 31.32 31.30
N ARG A 189 16.73 31.96 31.58
CA ARG A 189 15.72 32.31 30.57
C ARG A 189 15.97 33.70 29.97
N GLY A 190 15.63 33.85 28.69
CA GLY A 190 15.81 35.08 27.95
C GLY A 190 17.26 35.44 27.66
N LYS A 191 18.12 34.43 27.45
CA LYS A 191 19.52 34.62 27.08
C LYS A 191 19.70 34.25 25.60
N PRO A 192 19.85 35.24 24.70
CA PRO A 192 19.99 34.96 23.28
C PRO A 192 21.38 34.44 22.88
N HIS A 193 22.37 34.51 23.78
CA HIS A 193 23.75 34.10 23.53
C HIS A 193 24.12 32.83 24.32
N ALA A 194 25.20 32.17 23.92
CA ALA A 194 25.71 30.98 24.59
C ALA A 194 25.97 31.22 26.09
N GLN A 195 25.38 30.35 26.92
CA GLN A 195 25.38 30.47 28.38
C GLN A 195 25.76 29.17 29.12
N GLY A 196 26.18 28.14 28.38
CA GLY A 196 26.43 26.80 28.93
C GLY A 196 25.21 25.88 28.87
N LEU A 197 25.36 24.68 29.45
CA LEU A 197 24.29 23.69 29.56
C LEU A 197 23.16 24.15 30.50
N PRO A 198 21.91 23.68 30.30
CA PRO A 198 20.78 24.03 31.15
C PRO A 198 20.93 23.45 32.56
N HIS A 199 20.46 24.18 33.57
CA HIS A 199 20.21 23.66 34.91
C HIS A 199 18.72 23.35 35.07
N LEU A 200 18.41 22.08 35.30
CA LEU A 200 17.06 21.61 35.58
C LEU A 200 16.81 21.69 37.09
N ARG A 201 15.66 22.24 37.51
CA ARG A 201 15.33 22.42 38.94
C ARG A 201 15.23 21.11 39.71
N GLU A 202 14.87 20.03 39.03
CA GLU A 202 14.72 18.70 39.61
C GLU A 202 15.51 17.69 38.78
N GLU A 203 16.25 16.81 39.48
CA GLU A 203 17.00 15.74 38.82
C GLU A 203 16.04 14.71 38.21
N GLY A 204 16.22 14.40 36.93
CA GLY A 204 15.39 13.42 36.23
C GLY A 204 14.04 13.93 35.72
N VAL A 205 13.77 15.25 35.80
CA VAL A 205 12.56 15.85 35.22
C VAL A 205 12.42 15.51 33.74
N VAL A 206 11.19 15.22 33.32
CA VAL A 206 10.84 14.96 31.92
C VAL A 206 10.15 16.21 31.37
N LEU A 207 10.79 16.89 30.44
CA LEU A 207 10.23 18.05 29.77
C LEU A 207 9.07 17.66 28.86
N ASP A 208 8.17 18.59 28.58
CA ASP A 208 7.08 18.37 27.62
C ASP A 208 7.61 18.29 26.18
N ALA A 209 8.60 19.14 25.85
CA ALA A 209 9.19 19.18 24.53
C ALA A 209 10.65 19.66 24.51
N VAL A 210 11.45 19.08 23.62
CA VAL A 210 12.75 19.62 23.21
C VAL A 210 12.67 20.07 21.75
N ILE A 211 13.05 21.32 21.50
CA ILE A 211 13.14 21.90 20.16
C ILE A 211 14.60 21.94 19.73
N VAL A 212 14.90 21.35 18.58
CA VAL A 212 16.24 21.31 17.98
C VAL A 212 16.32 22.34 16.86
N GLY A 213 17.06 23.42 17.07
CA GLY A 213 17.17 24.55 16.15
C GLY A 213 16.42 25.77 16.67
N GLY A 214 17.11 26.90 16.69
CA GLY A 214 16.79 28.14 17.37
C GLY A 214 16.71 29.35 16.45
N SER A 215 16.21 29.13 15.23
CA SER A 215 15.90 30.16 14.24
C SER A 215 14.38 30.42 14.21
N CYS A 216 13.86 30.98 13.11
CA CYS A 216 12.46 31.39 12.96
C CYS A 216 11.42 30.37 13.49
N THR A 217 11.37 29.15 12.94
CA THR A 217 10.35 28.17 13.33
C THR A 217 10.58 27.59 14.73
N GLY A 218 11.83 27.42 15.15
CA GLY A 218 12.15 26.93 16.49
C GLY A 218 11.70 27.90 17.58
N ILE A 219 12.02 29.19 17.40
CA ILE A 219 11.57 30.27 18.28
C ILE A 219 10.04 30.41 18.24
N ALA A 220 9.42 30.35 17.05
CA ALA A 220 7.96 30.41 16.94
C ALA A 220 7.25 29.26 17.68
N ASN A 221 7.80 28.04 17.67
CA ASN A 221 7.25 26.92 18.46
C ASN A 221 7.50 27.10 19.95
N ALA A 222 8.67 27.60 20.33
CA ALA A 222 8.97 27.91 21.73
C ALA A 222 7.98 28.94 22.29
N ILE A 223 7.67 29.99 21.53
CA ILE A 223 6.67 31.00 21.93
C ILE A 223 5.31 30.34 22.19
N GLN A 224 4.79 29.56 21.23
CA GLN A 224 3.47 28.94 21.37
C GLN A 224 3.41 27.93 22.53
N LEU A 225 4.41 27.06 22.66
CA LEU A 225 4.44 26.04 23.72
C LEU A 225 4.63 26.67 25.11
N ASP A 226 5.52 27.65 25.23
CA ASP A 226 5.78 28.34 26.49
C ASP A 226 4.59 29.22 26.91
N ALA A 227 3.92 29.86 25.95
CA ALA A 227 2.67 30.58 26.13
C ALA A 227 1.54 29.69 26.66
N ALA A 228 1.50 28.42 26.25
CA ALA A 228 0.56 27.42 26.77
C ALA A 228 1.02 26.77 28.09
N GLY A 229 2.14 27.22 28.65
CA GLY A 229 2.68 26.73 29.92
C GLY A 229 3.31 25.34 29.84
N ALA A 230 3.71 24.87 28.66
CA ALA A 230 4.48 23.65 28.51
C ALA A 230 5.93 23.84 28.98
N ASP A 231 6.52 22.82 29.59
CA ASP A 231 7.94 22.79 29.92
C ASP A 231 8.76 22.45 28.67
N VAL A 232 9.14 23.48 27.93
CA VAL A 232 9.88 23.40 26.67
C VAL A 232 11.30 23.96 26.81
N VAL A 233 12.23 23.44 26.00
CA VAL A 233 13.58 24.00 25.85
C VAL A 233 14.02 24.01 24.39
N VAL A 234 14.75 25.05 23.99
CA VAL A 234 15.34 25.17 22.65
C VAL A 234 16.86 25.04 22.72
N PHE A 235 17.43 24.15 21.92
CA PHE A 235 18.88 24.01 21.74
C PHE A 235 19.28 24.41 20.31
N ASP A 236 20.28 25.28 20.19
CA ASP A 236 20.90 25.64 18.92
C ASP A 236 22.43 25.59 19.04
N ALA A 237 23.09 25.04 18.03
CA ALA A 237 24.54 24.97 17.95
C ALA A 237 25.19 26.35 17.67
N GLU A 238 24.45 27.29 17.07
CA GLU A 238 24.91 28.66 16.89
C GLU A 238 25.06 29.38 18.22
N ALA A 239 26.10 30.20 18.36
CA ALA A 239 26.40 30.92 19.61
C ALA A 239 25.39 32.03 19.94
N GLN A 240 24.42 32.29 19.06
CA GLN A 240 23.37 33.28 19.22
C GLN A 240 22.07 32.84 18.53
N ALA A 241 20.92 33.24 19.08
CA ALA A 241 19.60 33.08 18.48
C ALA A 241 19.54 33.66 17.05
N GLY A 242 19.12 32.84 16.08
CA GLY A 242 19.12 33.24 14.68
C GLY A 242 20.51 33.49 14.07
N GLY A 243 21.60 33.06 14.73
CA GLY A 243 22.98 33.28 14.28
C GLY A 243 23.25 32.73 12.88
N ASN A 244 22.56 31.67 12.49
CA ASN A 244 22.68 31.06 11.16
C ASN A 244 22.43 32.03 10.00
N TRP A 245 21.63 33.08 10.20
CA TRP A 245 21.37 34.09 9.18
C TRP A 245 22.55 35.05 8.94
N SER A 246 23.42 35.22 9.93
CA SER A 246 24.60 36.08 9.83
C SER A 246 25.92 35.30 9.69
N THR A 247 25.99 34.06 10.20
CA THR A 247 27.21 33.23 10.19
C THR A 247 27.27 32.25 9.01
N GLN A 248 26.12 31.75 8.55
CA GLN A 248 26.04 30.69 7.53
C GLN A 248 25.59 31.17 6.13
N ARG A 249 25.31 32.46 5.97
CA ARG A 249 24.92 33.09 4.70
C ARG A 249 25.90 34.18 4.29
N TYR A 250 25.81 34.62 3.04
CA TYR A 250 26.55 35.80 2.59
C TYR A 250 26.05 37.07 3.27
N GLU A 251 26.95 38.03 3.48
CA GLU A 251 26.72 39.22 4.31
C GLU A 251 25.57 40.10 3.79
N THR A 252 25.30 40.06 2.49
CA THR A 252 24.25 40.86 1.82
C THR A 252 22.91 40.16 1.69
N VAL A 253 22.69 39.01 2.35
CA VAL A 253 21.42 38.29 2.25
C VAL A 253 20.26 39.15 2.76
N THR A 254 19.23 39.31 1.92
CA THR A 254 18.02 40.10 2.20
C THR A 254 16.78 39.28 1.84
N LEU A 255 15.73 39.37 2.66
CA LEU A 255 14.49 38.65 2.41
C LEU A 255 13.60 39.32 1.36
N HIS A 256 12.79 38.51 0.67
CA HIS A 256 11.80 38.97 -0.31
C HIS A 256 10.42 39.24 0.30
N HIS A 257 10.20 38.85 1.55
CA HIS A 257 8.94 39.07 2.26
C HIS A 257 9.05 40.31 3.15
N PRO A 258 8.03 41.16 3.19
CA PRO A 258 8.01 42.33 4.07
C PRO A 258 7.93 41.90 5.55
N ALA A 259 8.37 42.80 6.44
CA ALA A 259 8.53 42.56 7.87
C ALA A 259 7.28 41.98 8.54
N PHE A 260 6.09 42.48 8.20
CA PHE A 260 4.82 42.01 8.77
C PHE A 260 4.51 40.55 8.42
N MET A 261 4.96 40.03 7.26
CA MET A 261 4.72 38.63 6.89
C MET A 261 5.62 37.67 7.65
N ILE A 262 6.78 38.11 8.12
CA ILE A 262 7.84 37.24 8.66
C ILE A 262 7.98 37.31 10.18
N GLN A 263 7.15 38.12 10.84
CA GLN A 263 7.16 38.27 12.28
C GLN A 263 6.78 36.97 13.01
N LEU A 264 7.26 36.82 14.24
CA LEU A 264 6.98 35.71 15.14
C LEU A 264 5.61 35.86 15.81
N PRO A 265 5.01 34.77 16.32
CA PRO A 265 3.82 34.84 17.17
C PRO A 265 4.08 35.77 18.37
N GLN A 266 3.08 36.60 18.74
CA GLN A 266 3.15 37.54 19.87
C GLN A 266 4.29 38.58 19.84
N PHE A 267 5.10 38.64 18.79
CA PHE A 267 6.28 39.50 18.74
C PHE A 267 6.41 40.16 17.37
N PRO A 268 5.66 41.25 17.08
CA PRO A 268 5.73 41.93 15.80
C PRO A 268 7.13 42.51 15.55
N VAL A 269 7.50 42.66 14.27
CA VAL A 269 8.74 43.37 13.92
C VAL A 269 8.53 44.87 14.17
N PRO A 270 9.32 45.55 15.02
CA PRO A 270 9.18 46.98 15.25
C PRO A 270 9.40 47.79 13.96
N ALA A 271 8.54 48.78 13.71
CA ALA A 271 8.70 49.66 12.55
C ALA A 271 9.94 50.56 12.66
N GLU A 272 10.32 50.95 13.89
CA GLU A 272 11.53 51.73 14.14
C GLU A 272 12.75 50.81 14.18
N GLY A 273 13.79 51.17 13.43
CA GLY A 273 15.09 50.48 13.46
C GLY A 273 15.21 49.23 12.57
N TYR A 274 14.12 48.70 12.01
CA TYR A 274 14.16 47.59 11.03
C TYR A 274 13.75 48.06 9.62
N PRO A 275 14.44 47.60 8.57
CA PRO A 275 13.98 47.83 7.20
C PRO A 275 12.70 47.00 6.94
N ASN A 276 11.91 47.40 5.93
CA ASN A 276 10.75 46.61 5.53
C ASN A 276 11.13 45.21 5.03
N PHE A 277 12.33 45.03 4.48
CA PHE A 277 12.89 43.75 4.05
C PHE A 277 14.15 43.47 4.87
N LEU A 278 14.07 42.50 5.78
CA LEU A 278 15.13 42.25 6.76
C LEU A 278 16.35 41.61 6.11
N THR A 279 17.54 42.10 6.48
CA THR A 279 18.82 41.45 6.17
C THR A 279 19.09 40.27 7.11
N GLY A 280 20.10 39.45 6.81
CA GLY A 280 20.53 38.39 7.71
C GLY A 280 20.90 38.88 9.12
N LEU A 281 21.54 40.05 9.23
CA LEU A 281 21.88 40.68 10.51
C LEU A 281 20.63 41.16 11.25
N ASP A 282 19.67 41.75 10.53
CA ASP A 282 18.40 42.17 11.13
C ASP A 282 17.63 40.98 11.70
N LEU A 283 17.63 39.84 11.01
CA LEU A 283 17.00 38.61 11.51
C LEU A 283 17.66 38.09 12.79
N THR A 284 19.00 38.02 12.84
CA THR A 284 19.71 37.64 14.06
C THR A 284 19.38 38.58 15.22
N ARG A 285 19.33 39.90 14.97
CA ARG A 285 18.96 40.91 15.97
C ARG A 285 17.51 40.72 16.45
N TYR A 286 16.58 40.54 15.53
CA TYR A 286 15.16 40.37 15.81
C TYR A 286 14.87 39.10 16.62
N PHE A 287 15.45 37.97 16.25
CA PHE A 287 15.30 36.71 16.98
C PHE A 287 15.95 36.75 18.37
N SER A 288 17.08 37.45 18.51
CA SER A 288 17.70 37.68 19.81
C SER A 288 16.82 38.51 20.73
N ALA A 289 16.21 39.59 20.21
CA ALA A 289 15.26 40.41 20.95
C ALA A 289 14.03 39.60 21.39
N ALA A 290 13.47 38.76 20.50
CA ALA A 290 12.34 37.89 20.85
C ALA A 290 12.68 36.93 22.00
N VAL A 291 13.87 36.33 21.99
CA VAL A 291 14.32 35.45 23.09
C VAL A 291 14.42 36.23 24.40
N GLU A 292 15.05 37.40 24.38
CA GLU A 292 15.29 38.22 25.56
C GLU A 292 13.98 38.78 26.16
N GLU A 293 13.16 39.44 25.35
CA GLU A 293 11.95 40.14 25.79
C GLU A 293 10.86 39.17 26.24
N LEU A 294 10.67 38.05 25.54
CA LEU A 294 9.67 37.03 25.90
C LEU A 294 10.19 36.05 26.96
N ARG A 295 11.46 36.17 27.40
CA ARG A 295 12.11 35.29 28.38
C ARG A 295 12.03 33.81 28.01
N LEU A 296 12.34 33.48 26.75
CA LEU A 296 12.26 32.12 26.23
C LEU A 296 13.32 31.19 26.85
N PRO A 297 13.04 29.88 26.97
CA PRO A 297 13.98 28.87 27.49
C PRO A 297 14.95 28.42 26.38
N PHE A 298 15.88 29.30 26.04
CA PHE A 298 16.77 29.17 24.88
C PHE A 298 18.23 28.96 25.29
N PHE A 299 18.90 27.99 24.65
CA PHE A 299 20.31 27.66 24.89
C PHE A 299 21.09 27.64 23.58
N ALA A 300 21.76 28.77 23.29
CA ALA A 300 22.71 28.90 22.19
C ALA A 300 24.04 28.20 22.51
N GLY A 301 24.78 27.81 21.47
CA GLY A 301 26.05 27.10 21.59
C GLY A 301 25.90 25.68 22.16
N VAL A 302 24.71 25.09 22.08
CA VAL A 302 24.41 23.74 22.58
C VAL A 302 23.86 22.89 21.44
N ALA A 303 24.63 21.89 21.01
CA ALA A 303 24.25 20.96 19.96
C ALA A 303 23.51 19.74 20.53
N VAL A 304 22.40 19.34 19.90
CA VAL A 304 21.80 18.02 20.14
C VAL A 304 22.58 16.99 19.34
N VAL A 305 23.10 15.95 20.01
CA VAL A 305 23.99 14.96 19.38
C VAL A 305 23.29 13.63 19.07
N SER A 306 22.37 13.19 19.92
CA SER A 306 21.63 11.94 19.74
C SER A 306 20.30 11.95 20.49
N ASN A 307 19.30 11.26 19.95
CA ASN A 307 17.97 11.13 20.54
C ASN A 307 17.57 9.66 20.50
N ALA A 308 17.20 9.10 21.65
CA ALA A 308 16.77 7.71 21.75
C ALA A 308 15.36 7.63 22.35
N TRP A 309 14.48 6.87 21.71
CA TRP A 309 13.11 6.68 22.17
C TRP A 309 13.00 5.48 23.12
N SER A 310 12.32 5.65 24.26
CA SER A 310 11.90 4.54 25.12
C SER A 310 10.43 4.23 24.86
N GLU A 311 10.15 3.08 24.25
CA GLU A 311 8.77 2.63 24.02
C GLU A 311 8.04 2.31 25.33
N ALA A 312 8.77 1.84 26.35
CA ALA A 312 8.22 1.49 27.65
C ALA A 312 7.82 2.74 28.45
N ASP A 313 8.65 3.78 28.43
CA ASP A 313 8.42 4.99 29.22
C ASP A 313 7.69 6.09 28.44
N LYS A 314 7.60 5.96 27.11
CA LYS A 314 7.09 6.98 26.18
C LYS A 314 7.83 8.31 26.32
N VAL A 315 9.16 8.24 26.41
CA VAL A 315 10.05 9.38 26.65
C VAL A 315 11.29 9.30 25.76
N TRP A 316 11.71 10.45 25.26
CA TRP A 316 13.00 10.67 24.61
C TRP A 316 14.11 10.88 25.61
N THR A 317 15.24 10.22 25.38
CA THR A 317 16.53 10.55 25.97
C THR A 317 17.32 11.37 24.96
N VAL A 318 17.45 12.67 25.21
CA VAL A 318 18.13 13.63 24.33
C VAL A 318 19.49 13.97 24.91
N ARG A 319 20.55 13.68 24.16
CA ARG A 319 21.90 14.05 24.55
C ARG A 319 22.26 15.39 23.91
N VAL A 320 22.73 16.31 24.74
CA VAL A 320 23.16 17.66 24.34
C VAL A 320 24.61 17.88 24.70
N LYS A 321 25.28 18.74 23.94
CA LYS A 321 26.70 19.06 24.07
C LYS A 321 26.94 20.56 23.96
N ASP A 322 27.61 21.15 24.92
CA ASP A 322 28.14 22.50 24.80
C ASP A 322 29.24 22.50 23.72
N VAL A 323 29.03 23.29 22.67
CA VAL A 323 29.93 23.33 21.51
C VAL A 323 31.31 23.88 21.86
N LYS A 324 31.38 24.78 22.85
CA LYS A 324 32.62 25.45 23.27
C LYS A 324 33.43 24.61 24.24
N THR A 325 32.80 24.04 25.26
CA THR A 325 33.50 23.27 26.32
C THR A 325 33.62 21.78 25.99
N GLY A 326 32.71 21.27 25.16
CA GLY A 326 32.58 19.85 24.86
C GLY A 326 31.86 19.04 25.94
N GLU A 327 31.38 19.68 27.01
CA GLU A 327 30.62 19.05 28.09
C GLU A 327 29.29 18.51 27.57
N GLU A 328 28.88 17.32 28.04
CA GLU A 328 27.65 16.65 27.62
C GLU A 328 26.66 16.51 28.79
N MET A 329 25.38 16.64 28.48
CA MET A 329 24.27 16.40 29.39
C MET A 329 23.19 15.55 28.71
N VAL A 330 22.42 14.82 29.51
CA VAL A 330 21.22 14.12 29.07
C VAL A 330 19.97 14.84 29.60
N VAL A 331 19.03 15.10 28.69
CA VAL A 331 17.72 15.69 28.99
C VAL A 331 16.65 14.67 28.60
N LYS A 332 15.61 14.52 29.42
CA LYS A 332 14.43 13.70 29.09
C LYS A 332 13.28 14.56 28.60
N ALA A 333 12.55 14.11 27.59
CA ALA A 333 11.40 14.84 27.07
C ALA A 333 10.29 13.92 26.52
N ARG A 334 9.03 14.33 26.59
CA ARG A 334 7.91 13.61 25.96
C ARG A 334 7.95 13.74 24.44
N ASN A 335 8.24 14.93 23.93
CA ASN A 335 8.25 15.24 22.50
C ASN A 335 9.58 15.83 22.02
N VAL A 336 9.95 15.55 20.78
CA VAL A 336 11.07 16.20 20.09
C VAL A 336 10.55 16.91 18.85
N LEU A 337 10.94 18.17 18.66
CA LEU A 337 10.61 18.98 17.48
C LEU A 337 11.90 19.32 16.75
N LEU A 338 11.99 18.93 15.48
CA LEU A 338 13.12 19.25 14.62
C LEU A 338 12.81 20.52 13.83
N ALA A 339 13.59 21.57 14.09
CA ALA A 339 13.55 22.88 13.44
C ALA A 339 14.94 23.35 12.97
N ASN A 340 15.84 22.40 12.71
CA ASN A 340 17.26 22.62 12.43
C ASN A 340 17.60 22.82 10.94
N GLY A 341 16.62 23.22 10.12
CA GLY A 341 16.85 23.49 8.69
C GLY A 341 17.03 22.23 7.82
N PHE A 342 16.50 21.08 8.25
CA PHE A 342 16.62 19.76 7.60
C PHE A 342 16.30 19.68 6.09
N ILE A 343 15.66 20.70 5.50
CA ILE A 343 15.49 20.81 4.04
C ILE A 343 16.82 21.19 3.38
N PHE A 344 17.53 22.20 3.87
CA PHE A 344 18.76 22.74 3.27
C PHE A 344 19.95 22.47 4.17
N ASP A 345 20.91 21.68 3.68
CA ASP A 345 22.07 21.29 4.46
C ASP A 345 23.36 21.83 3.87
N ASN A 346 24.06 22.67 4.63
CA ASN A 346 25.33 23.26 4.23
C ASN A 346 26.47 22.24 4.11
N GLU A 347 26.32 21.04 4.69
CA GLU A 347 27.29 19.94 4.54
C GLU A 347 27.13 19.17 3.22
N HIS A 348 26.00 19.32 2.52
CA HIS A 348 25.72 18.64 1.24
C HIS A 348 25.36 19.65 0.14
N PRO A 349 26.26 20.60 -0.18
CA PRO A 349 26.09 21.48 -1.33
C PRO A 349 26.14 20.65 -2.62
N ARG A 350 25.34 21.02 -3.61
CA ARG A 350 25.36 20.34 -4.91
C ARG A 350 26.52 20.87 -5.73
N VAL A 351 27.70 20.29 -5.58
CA VAL A 351 28.89 20.65 -6.36
C VAL A 351 28.96 19.77 -7.61
N PRO A 352 28.86 20.33 -8.83
CA PRO A 352 29.00 19.53 -10.05
C PRO A 352 30.41 18.95 -10.16
N GLU A 353 30.51 17.75 -10.73
CA GLU A 353 31.82 17.17 -11.09
C GLU A 353 32.39 17.96 -12.28
N LEU A 354 33.45 18.73 -12.02
CA LEU A 354 34.12 19.57 -13.01
C LEU A 354 35.54 19.06 -13.21
N LYS A 355 35.87 18.62 -14.43
CA LYS A 355 37.21 18.12 -14.80
C LYS A 355 38.26 19.23 -14.73
N GLY A 356 39.54 18.90 -14.58
CA GLY A 356 40.64 19.87 -14.68
C GLY A 356 40.69 20.88 -13.53
N ARG A 357 40.09 20.56 -12.36
CA ARG A 357 40.07 21.43 -11.18
C ARG A 357 41.47 21.88 -10.76
N GLU A 358 42.47 21.02 -10.92
CA GLU A 358 43.89 21.25 -10.64
C GLU A 358 44.54 22.29 -11.54
N LEU A 359 43.98 22.54 -12.73
CA LEU A 359 44.48 23.53 -13.69
C LEU A 359 44.00 24.95 -13.36
N PHE A 360 42.93 25.09 -12.58
CA PHE A 360 42.37 26.39 -12.20
C PHE A 360 42.93 26.88 -10.87
N HIS A 361 43.70 27.97 -10.93
CA HIS A 361 44.40 28.54 -9.77
C HIS A 361 43.58 29.60 -9.00
N GLY A 362 42.43 30.01 -9.55
CA GLY A 362 41.51 30.95 -8.91
C GLY A 362 40.71 30.37 -7.74
N PRO A 363 40.11 31.22 -6.89
CA PRO A 363 39.18 30.78 -5.84
C PRO A 363 37.94 30.14 -6.47
N ILE A 364 37.52 29.02 -5.89
CA ILE A 364 36.27 28.34 -6.22
C ILE A 364 35.48 28.15 -4.93
N GLN A 365 34.33 28.79 -4.80
CA GLN A 365 33.46 28.68 -3.63
C GLN A 365 32.06 28.26 -4.06
N HIS A 366 31.38 27.43 -3.25
CA HIS A 366 29.94 27.28 -3.34
C HIS A 366 29.26 28.40 -2.54
N THR A 367 28.00 28.74 -2.84
CA THR A 367 27.26 29.81 -2.11
C THR A 367 27.11 29.56 -0.61
N THR A 368 27.32 28.32 -0.15
CA THR A 368 27.39 27.98 1.27
C THR A 368 28.66 28.52 1.95
N ALA A 369 29.76 28.66 1.21
CA ALA A 369 31.04 29.18 1.67
C ALA A 369 31.27 30.66 1.32
N TYR A 370 30.70 31.16 0.22
CA TYR A 370 30.79 32.56 -0.15
C TYR A 370 30.23 33.47 0.96
N ARG A 371 30.96 34.55 1.28
CA ARG A 371 30.55 35.54 2.30
C ARG A 371 30.46 36.96 1.75
N ASN A 372 31.47 37.37 0.99
CA ASN A 372 31.64 38.72 0.47
C ASN A 372 32.65 38.68 -0.71
N PRO A 373 32.83 39.78 -1.47
CA PRO A 373 33.67 39.78 -2.68
C PRO A 373 35.19 39.80 -2.43
N LYS A 374 35.67 39.75 -1.18
CA LYS A 374 37.10 39.98 -0.83
C LYS A 374 38.08 39.09 -1.60
N ASP A 375 37.76 37.80 -1.76
CA ASP A 375 38.63 36.84 -2.46
C ASP A 375 38.67 37.05 -3.99
N TYR A 376 37.78 37.89 -4.52
CA TYR A 376 37.54 38.10 -5.94
C TYR A 376 37.97 39.48 -6.47
N LYS A 377 38.66 40.27 -5.64
CA LYS A 377 39.24 41.55 -6.07
C LYS A 377 40.26 41.34 -7.19
N GLY A 378 40.15 42.16 -8.24
CA GLY A 378 40.98 42.13 -9.45
C GLY A 378 40.75 40.92 -10.36
N LYS A 379 39.62 40.21 -10.22
CA LYS A 379 39.36 38.95 -10.94
C LYS A 379 38.14 39.04 -11.85
N ARG A 380 38.16 38.31 -12.97
CA ARG A 380 36.98 37.99 -13.78
C ARG A 380 36.25 36.82 -13.12
N VAL A 381 35.01 37.00 -12.68
CA VAL A 381 34.30 36.01 -11.86
C VAL A 381 33.17 35.37 -12.63
N VAL A 382 33.10 34.03 -12.64
CA VAL A 382 31.96 33.29 -13.18
C VAL A 382 31.09 32.77 -12.03
N VAL A 383 29.81 33.13 -12.04
CA VAL A 383 28.80 32.60 -11.13
C VAL A 383 28.01 31.52 -11.87
N VAL A 384 28.14 30.26 -11.44
CA VAL A 384 27.47 29.12 -12.08
C VAL A 384 26.08 28.94 -11.49
N GLY A 385 25.06 29.28 -12.28
CA GLY A 385 23.65 29.25 -11.87
C GLY A 385 22.92 30.52 -12.26
N SER A 386 21.59 30.47 -12.18
CA SER A 386 20.70 31.57 -12.59
C SER A 386 19.43 31.64 -11.73
N GLY A 387 19.49 31.17 -10.47
CA GLY A 387 18.40 31.32 -9.49
C GLY A 387 18.65 32.50 -8.53
N ASN A 388 17.85 32.63 -7.48
CA ASN A 388 17.98 33.72 -6.48
C ASN A 388 19.41 33.87 -5.93
N SER A 389 20.01 32.80 -5.40
CA SER A 389 21.38 32.89 -4.85
C SER A 389 22.44 33.27 -5.88
N ALA A 390 22.25 32.92 -7.16
CA ALA A 390 23.20 33.30 -8.21
C ALA A 390 23.15 34.80 -8.47
N HIS A 391 21.95 35.37 -8.55
CA HIS A 391 21.74 36.79 -8.76
C HIS A 391 22.17 37.62 -7.54
N ASP A 392 21.85 37.19 -6.32
CA ASP A 392 22.29 37.88 -5.10
C ASP A 392 23.82 37.99 -5.02
N VAL A 393 24.52 36.88 -5.29
CA VAL A 393 25.99 36.85 -5.29
C VAL A 393 26.56 37.65 -6.46
N ALA A 394 25.97 37.53 -7.66
CA ALA A 394 26.42 38.29 -8.82
C ALA A 394 26.24 39.81 -8.62
N GLY A 395 25.12 40.24 -8.04
CA GLY A 395 24.86 41.62 -7.66
C GLY A 395 25.85 42.10 -6.61
N ASN A 396 26.13 41.29 -5.59
CA ASN A 396 27.12 41.64 -4.57
C ASN A 396 28.54 41.77 -5.15
N LEU A 397 28.98 40.84 -6.00
CA LEU A 397 30.26 40.94 -6.71
C LEU A 397 30.32 42.17 -7.64
N ALA A 398 29.24 42.43 -8.39
CA ALA A 398 29.16 43.54 -9.34
C ALA A 398 29.19 44.91 -8.66
N SER A 399 28.62 45.00 -7.45
CA SER A 399 28.59 46.22 -6.64
C SER A 399 29.96 46.64 -6.09
N ASP A 400 30.91 45.71 -6.01
CA ASP A 400 32.29 46.02 -5.62
C ASP A 400 33.09 46.46 -6.86
N PRO A 401 33.60 47.71 -6.90
CA PRO A 401 34.35 48.23 -8.04
C PRO A 401 35.72 47.56 -8.23
N GLU A 402 36.24 46.86 -7.22
CA GLU A 402 37.52 46.17 -7.30
C GLU A 402 37.41 44.80 -7.99
N VAL A 403 36.20 44.24 -8.18
CA VAL A 403 36.00 43.02 -8.99
C VAL A 403 36.08 43.39 -10.48
N GLU A 404 36.86 42.69 -11.32
CA GLU A 404 37.08 43.13 -12.70
C GLU A 404 35.83 42.98 -13.57
N SER A 405 35.19 41.80 -13.57
CA SER A 405 33.92 41.56 -14.26
C SER A 405 33.19 40.37 -13.66
N VAL A 406 31.86 40.31 -13.87
CA VAL A 406 31.02 39.20 -13.41
C VAL A 406 30.29 38.59 -14.60
N THR A 407 30.29 37.26 -14.72
CA THR A 407 29.53 36.52 -15.72
C THR A 407 28.62 35.49 -15.04
N LEU A 408 27.30 35.58 -15.25
CA LEU A 408 26.34 34.56 -14.85
C LEU A 408 26.28 33.47 -15.92
N LEU A 409 26.56 32.23 -15.53
CA LEU A 409 26.46 31.06 -16.40
C LEU A 409 25.11 30.36 -16.21
N GLN A 410 24.24 30.51 -17.20
CA GLN A 410 22.90 29.93 -17.22
C GLN A 410 22.86 28.60 -17.98
N ARG A 411 22.49 27.53 -17.27
CA ARG A 411 22.29 26.19 -17.86
C ARG A 411 20.88 25.97 -18.40
N SER A 412 19.88 26.48 -17.70
CA SER A 412 18.45 26.19 -17.95
C SER A 412 17.65 27.49 -17.95
N PRO A 413 16.52 27.54 -18.67
CA PRO A 413 15.63 28.71 -18.64
C PRO A 413 15.25 29.11 -17.21
N THR A 414 15.24 30.42 -16.94
CA THR A 414 14.86 31.00 -15.65
C THR A 414 13.66 31.93 -15.84
N VAL A 415 12.72 31.89 -14.92
CA VAL A 415 11.63 32.86 -14.82
C VAL A 415 12.16 34.14 -14.18
N LEU A 416 12.10 35.27 -14.88
CA LEU A 416 12.67 36.54 -14.42
C LEU A 416 11.56 37.55 -14.12
N LEU A 417 11.39 37.89 -12.85
CA LEU A 417 10.27 38.71 -12.37
C LEU A 417 10.79 39.98 -11.70
N ASP A 418 10.04 41.08 -11.80
CA ASP A 418 10.31 42.26 -10.98
C ASP A 418 9.64 42.11 -9.64
N PHE A 419 10.32 42.56 -8.59
CA PHE A 419 9.71 42.65 -7.28
C PHE A 419 8.47 43.55 -7.29
N ALA A 420 8.46 44.65 -8.04
CA ALA A 420 7.30 45.55 -8.14
C ALA A 420 6.04 44.87 -8.72
N THR A 421 6.20 43.89 -9.60
CA THR A 421 5.09 43.13 -10.17
C THR A 421 4.61 42.02 -9.24
N ILE A 422 5.54 41.38 -8.53
CA ILE A 422 5.24 40.21 -7.70
C ILE A 422 4.80 40.58 -6.28
N ALA A 423 5.30 41.69 -5.73
CA ALA A 423 4.98 42.10 -4.36
C ALA A 423 3.48 42.24 -4.09
N PRO A 424 2.66 42.89 -4.95
CA PRO A 424 1.22 42.96 -4.74
C PRO A 424 0.52 41.59 -4.76
N ILE A 425 1.05 40.63 -5.52
CA ILE A 425 0.53 39.26 -5.58
C ILE A 425 0.88 38.51 -4.27
N LEU A 426 2.11 38.65 -3.78
CA LEU A 426 2.57 38.04 -2.53
C LEU A 426 1.85 38.59 -1.30
N THR A 427 1.56 39.89 -1.28
CA THR A 427 0.95 40.58 -0.14
C THR A 427 -0.56 40.72 -0.24
N MET A 428 -1.20 40.19 -1.29
CA MET A 428 -2.63 40.39 -1.59
C MET A 428 -3.55 40.12 -0.38
N ARG A 429 -3.24 39.09 0.42
CA ARG A 429 -4.04 38.70 1.60
C ARG A 429 -3.77 39.53 2.86
N TYR A 430 -2.73 40.36 2.83
CA TYR A 430 -2.27 41.20 3.94
C TYR A 430 -2.47 42.70 3.67
N GLN A 431 -3.32 43.06 2.70
CA GLN A 431 -3.59 44.47 2.35
C GLN A 431 -4.68 45.06 3.25
N GLY A 432 -4.65 46.39 3.43
CA GLY A 432 -5.63 47.12 4.24
C GLY A 432 -5.49 46.83 5.73
N ASP A 433 -6.62 46.84 6.44
CA ASP A 433 -6.69 46.62 7.89
C ASP A 433 -6.92 45.14 8.27
N VAL A 434 -6.62 44.19 7.37
CA VAL A 434 -6.80 42.76 7.62
C VAL A 434 -5.80 42.28 8.68
N PRO A 435 -6.25 41.72 9.82
CA PRO A 435 -5.34 41.23 10.85
C PRO A 435 -4.45 40.09 10.35
N ILE A 436 -3.22 40.02 10.84
CA ILE A 436 -2.18 39.11 10.32
C ILE A 436 -2.57 37.63 10.48
N ASP A 437 -3.23 37.25 11.58
CA ASP A 437 -3.75 35.90 11.78
C ASP A 437 -4.85 35.52 10.77
N THR A 438 -5.71 36.48 10.43
CA THR A 438 -6.75 36.29 9.40
C THR A 438 -6.11 36.17 8.02
N ALA A 439 -5.11 37.00 7.70
CA ALA A 439 -4.36 36.92 6.45
C ALA A 439 -3.62 35.58 6.31
N ASP A 440 -2.99 35.09 7.38
CA ASP A 440 -2.33 33.79 7.45
C ASP A 440 -3.31 32.64 7.18
N PHE A 441 -4.51 32.67 7.78
CA PHE A 441 -5.56 31.69 7.53
C PHE A 441 -6.07 31.74 6.08
N LEU A 442 -6.30 32.94 5.54
CA LEU A 442 -6.73 33.13 4.14
C LEU A 442 -5.69 32.61 3.15
N GLN A 443 -4.39 32.79 3.43
CA GLN A 443 -3.30 32.30 2.61
C GLN A 443 -3.28 30.76 2.51
N GLU A 444 -3.67 30.06 3.58
CA GLU A 444 -3.73 28.59 3.62
C GLU A 444 -5.12 28.03 3.25
N SER A 445 -6.12 28.88 2.96
CA SER A 445 -7.52 28.47 2.75
C SER A 445 -7.83 27.78 1.42
N LEU A 446 -6.89 27.74 0.48
CA LEU A 446 -7.11 27.10 -0.83
C LEU A 446 -6.34 25.76 -0.94
N PRO A 447 -6.94 24.74 -1.57
CA PRO A 447 -6.24 23.53 -2.01
C PRO A 447 -5.08 23.86 -2.96
N VAL A 448 -3.99 23.09 -2.87
CA VAL A 448 -2.78 23.32 -3.70
C VAL A 448 -3.07 23.22 -5.19
N GLY A 449 -3.97 22.32 -5.62
CA GLY A 449 -4.40 22.22 -7.02
C GLY A 449 -5.12 23.47 -7.53
N ILE A 450 -6.00 24.07 -6.73
CA ILE A 450 -6.66 25.35 -7.07
C ILE A 450 -5.64 26.48 -7.10
N MET A 451 -4.76 26.57 -6.09
CA MET A 451 -3.68 27.57 -6.07
C MET A 451 -2.76 27.48 -7.28
N ARG A 452 -2.46 26.25 -7.75
CA ARG A 452 -1.67 26.00 -8.96
C ARG A 452 -2.30 26.65 -10.18
N ASP A 453 -3.61 26.47 -10.38
CA ASP A 453 -4.28 26.94 -11.59
C ASP A 453 -4.58 28.44 -11.54
N MET A 454 -4.97 28.97 -10.38
CA MET A 454 -5.08 30.42 -10.15
C MET A 454 -3.72 31.12 -10.31
N GLY A 455 -2.67 30.55 -9.72
CA GLY A 455 -1.31 31.08 -9.77
C GLY A 455 -0.74 31.11 -11.19
N LYS A 456 -1.01 30.09 -12.01
CA LYS A 456 -0.61 30.08 -13.43
C LYS A 456 -1.17 31.29 -14.18
N ALA A 457 -2.44 31.62 -13.96
CA ALA A 457 -3.07 32.76 -14.62
C ALA A 457 -2.46 34.10 -14.15
N ALA A 458 -2.35 34.29 -12.83
CA ALA A 458 -1.79 35.53 -12.26
C ALA A 458 -0.32 35.75 -12.66
N ILE A 459 0.50 34.71 -12.61
CA ILE A 459 1.91 34.79 -13.01
C ILE A 459 2.05 34.91 -14.52
N GLY A 460 1.20 34.25 -15.31
CA GLY A 460 1.16 34.44 -16.76
C GLY A 460 0.91 35.90 -17.14
N ALA A 461 -0.01 36.58 -16.44
CA ALA A 461 -0.26 38.02 -16.63
C ALA A 461 0.96 38.87 -16.21
N ALA A 462 1.62 38.56 -15.09
CA ALA A 462 2.83 39.23 -14.64
C ALA A 462 4.00 39.08 -15.64
N VAL A 463 4.18 37.87 -16.19
CA VAL A 463 5.17 37.57 -17.23
C VAL A 463 4.85 38.36 -18.50
N ALA A 464 3.59 38.37 -18.94
CA ALA A 464 3.17 39.14 -20.12
C ALA A 464 3.39 40.65 -19.96
N ALA A 465 3.12 41.20 -18.77
CA ALA A 465 3.37 42.60 -18.46
C ALA A 465 4.86 42.99 -18.49
N THR A 466 5.76 42.00 -18.36
CA THR A 466 7.21 42.19 -18.35
C THR A 466 7.90 41.66 -19.62
N GLU A 467 7.13 41.44 -20.69
CA GLU A 467 7.65 40.88 -21.96
C GLU A 467 8.73 41.76 -22.61
N ALA A 468 8.58 43.09 -22.57
CA ALA A 468 9.58 44.01 -23.12
C ALA A 468 10.94 43.87 -22.40
N ARG A 469 10.94 43.76 -21.07
CA ARG A 469 12.16 43.49 -20.28
C ARG A 469 12.72 42.12 -20.61
N SER A 470 11.88 41.10 -20.68
CA SER A 470 12.31 39.72 -21.01
C SER A 470 13.03 39.68 -22.35
N LYS A 471 12.50 40.34 -23.39
CA LYS A 471 13.17 40.48 -24.69
C LYS A 471 14.50 41.23 -24.61
N ALA A 472 14.58 42.28 -23.80
CA ALA A 472 15.83 43.02 -23.60
C ALA A 472 16.90 42.14 -22.92
N LEU A 473 16.52 41.38 -21.90
CA LEU A 473 17.39 40.42 -21.20
C LEU A 473 17.81 39.27 -22.12
N GLU A 474 16.93 38.77 -22.99
CA GLU A 474 17.28 37.80 -24.03
C GLU A 474 18.29 38.36 -25.04
N GLY A 475 18.16 39.64 -25.40
CA GLY A 475 19.15 40.36 -26.21
C GLY A 475 20.54 40.45 -25.55
N LEU A 476 20.61 40.33 -24.23
CA LEU A 476 21.84 40.27 -23.45
C LEU A 476 22.32 38.83 -23.16
N GLY A 477 21.62 37.81 -23.68
CA GLY A 477 22.03 36.42 -23.59
C GLY A 477 21.27 35.56 -22.58
N TYR A 478 20.26 36.06 -21.89
CA TYR A 478 19.39 35.21 -21.07
C TYR A 478 18.54 34.25 -21.90
N VAL A 479 18.15 33.13 -21.29
CA VAL A 479 17.07 32.25 -21.71
C VAL A 479 15.94 32.37 -20.69
N VAL A 480 14.83 32.98 -21.08
CA VAL A 480 13.72 33.26 -20.17
C VAL A 480 12.63 32.18 -20.27
N ASP A 481 12.21 31.66 -19.12
CA ASP A 481 11.04 30.78 -19.02
C ASP A 481 9.76 31.62 -18.91
N ARG A 482 8.91 31.55 -19.95
CA ARG A 482 7.65 32.32 -20.04
C ARG A 482 6.42 31.56 -19.54
N ASN A 483 6.52 30.26 -19.24
CA ASN A 483 5.37 29.46 -18.82
C ASN A 483 5.56 28.80 -17.45
N PRO A 484 5.84 29.59 -16.39
CA PRO A 484 6.08 29.03 -15.08
C PRO A 484 4.81 28.58 -14.37
N CYS A 485 4.94 27.51 -13.60
CA CYS A 485 4.04 27.23 -12.50
C CYS A 485 4.81 27.38 -11.18
N LEU A 486 4.62 28.50 -10.48
CA LEU A 486 5.33 28.76 -9.22
C LEU A 486 5.03 27.71 -8.15
N MET A 487 3.82 27.13 -8.13
CA MET A 487 3.48 26.04 -7.21
C MET A 487 4.37 24.81 -7.45
N THR A 488 4.56 24.41 -8.71
CA THR A 488 5.52 23.35 -9.06
C THR A 488 6.94 23.74 -8.67
N ARG A 489 7.37 24.99 -8.91
CA ARG A 489 8.72 25.44 -8.52
C ARG A 489 8.93 25.36 -7.00
N VAL A 490 7.95 25.75 -6.20
CA VAL A 490 8.02 25.75 -4.73
C VAL A 490 8.03 24.31 -4.20
N PHE A 491 7.06 23.48 -4.58
CA PHE A 491 6.86 22.17 -3.97
C PHE A 491 7.69 21.05 -4.60
N GLU A 492 7.96 21.06 -5.90
CA GLU A 492 8.73 20.02 -6.59
C GLU A 492 10.21 20.41 -6.77
N ASP A 493 10.47 21.66 -7.17
CA ASP A 493 11.83 22.09 -7.52
C ASP A 493 12.59 22.77 -6.37
N ARG A 494 12.00 22.86 -5.18
CA ARG A 494 12.59 23.53 -3.99
C ARG A 494 12.99 24.99 -4.28
N GLY A 495 12.14 25.70 -5.01
CA GLY A 495 12.30 27.10 -5.38
C GLY A 495 13.33 27.38 -6.48
N LYS A 496 13.76 26.38 -7.24
CA LYS A 496 14.70 26.57 -8.36
C LYS A 496 14.01 27.15 -9.60
N GLY A 497 14.79 27.75 -10.49
CA GLY A 497 14.34 28.14 -11.83
C GLY A 497 13.56 29.44 -11.91
N PHE A 498 13.53 30.25 -10.84
CA PHE A 498 13.03 31.63 -10.91
C PHE A 498 13.95 32.58 -10.15
N TYR A 499 13.87 33.86 -10.52
CA TYR A 499 14.51 34.98 -9.84
C TYR A 499 13.51 36.15 -9.76
N VAL A 500 13.48 36.80 -8.60
CA VAL A 500 12.74 38.04 -8.39
C VAL A 500 13.75 39.15 -8.12
N ASP A 501 13.85 40.10 -9.05
CA ASP A 501 14.80 41.21 -8.92
C ASP A 501 14.30 42.22 -7.89
N GLN A 502 14.97 42.22 -6.73
CA GLN A 502 14.99 43.38 -5.85
C GLN A 502 15.91 44.43 -6.50
N PRO A 503 15.52 45.71 -6.55
CA PRO A 503 16.19 46.72 -7.38
C PRO A 503 17.73 46.69 -7.25
N GLY A 504 18.43 46.57 -8.39
CA GLY A 504 19.88 46.71 -8.50
C GLY A 504 20.59 45.63 -9.29
N THR A 505 20.12 44.37 -9.30
CA THR A 505 20.86 43.30 -10.01
C THR A 505 20.64 43.36 -11.51
N PHE A 506 19.39 43.53 -11.97
CA PHE A 506 19.13 43.77 -13.39
C PHE A 506 19.77 45.06 -13.91
N ASP A 507 19.93 46.10 -13.08
CA ASP A 507 20.64 47.32 -13.49
C ASP A 507 22.10 47.04 -13.84
N PHE A 508 22.78 46.18 -13.07
CA PHE A 508 24.14 45.72 -13.41
C PHE A 508 24.19 44.88 -14.68
N VAL A 509 23.14 44.11 -14.98
CA VAL A 509 23.04 43.38 -16.26
C VAL A 509 22.87 44.35 -17.43
N PHE A 510 21.91 45.28 -17.35
CA PHE A 510 21.67 46.27 -18.40
C PHE A 510 22.87 47.22 -18.60
N GLY A 511 23.59 47.54 -17.53
CA GLY A 511 24.84 48.30 -17.57
C GLY A 511 26.06 47.52 -18.06
N GLY A 512 25.92 46.21 -18.35
CA GLY A 512 27.01 45.36 -18.85
C GLY A 512 28.04 44.94 -17.79
N ARG A 513 27.81 45.28 -16.53
CA ARG A 513 28.66 44.90 -15.38
C ARG A 513 28.55 43.40 -15.07
N ILE A 514 27.34 42.86 -15.24
CA ILE A 514 27.07 41.42 -15.22
C ILE A 514 26.79 40.96 -16.65
N LYS A 515 27.63 40.06 -17.18
CA LYS A 515 27.46 39.42 -18.49
C LYS A 515 26.73 38.10 -18.35
N ILE A 516 26.01 37.66 -19.38
CA ILE A 516 25.30 36.38 -19.37
C ILE A 516 25.96 35.41 -20.35
N ALA A 517 26.31 34.23 -19.86
CA ALA A 517 26.79 33.11 -20.67
C ALA A 517 25.80 31.95 -20.57
N GLN A 518 25.63 31.21 -21.67
CA GLN A 518 24.77 30.02 -21.71
C GLN A 518 25.61 28.73 -21.70
N GLY A 519 25.08 27.67 -21.10
CA GLY A 519 25.65 26.32 -21.23
C GLY A 519 25.85 25.62 -19.89
N GLU A 520 26.44 24.43 -19.98
CA GLU A 520 26.71 23.56 -18.84
C GLU A 520 28.20 23.56 -18.54
N ALA A 521 28.60 23.96 -17.32
CA ALA A 521 29.98 23.83 -16.88
C ALA A 521 30.35 22.34 -16.76
N VAL A 522 31.45 21.94 -17.39
CA VAL A 522 31.94 20.54 -17.39
C VAL A 522 33.36 20.39 -16.87
N GLY A 523 34.09 21.50 -16.74
CA GLY A 523 35.46 21.48 -16.25
C GLY A 523 36.10 22.85 -16.23
N PHE A 524 37.41 22.85 -16.03
CA PHE A 524 38.26 24.02 -15.99
C PHE A 524 39.51 23.81 -16.86
N VAL A 525 40.05 24.92 -17.33
CA VAL A 525 41.39 25.08 -17.90
C VAL A 525 42.09 26.23 -17.15
N GLU A 526 43.35 26.52 -17.46
CA GLU A 526 44.10 27.59 -16.80
C GLU A 526 43.42 28.96 -16.99
N GLU A 527 42.80 29.18 -18.16
CA GLU A 527 42.19 30.45 -18.55
C GLU A 527 40.74 30.64 -18.07
N GLY A 528 40.07 29.59 -17.54
CA GLY A 528 38.67 29.71 -17.13
C GLY A 528 37.86 28.41 -17.04
N VAL A 529 36.55 28.55 -17.22
CA VAL A 529 35.56 27.47 -17.11
C VAL A 529 35.25 26.89 -18.49
N VAL A 530 35.36 25.57 -18.66
CA VAL A 530 34.91 24.87 -19.86
C VAL A 530 33.40 24.69 -19.81
N VAL A 531 32.73 25.23 -20.80
CA VAL A 531 31.27 25.25 -20.92
C VAL A 531 30.85 24.54 -22.20
N VAL A 532 29.92 23.59 -22.07
CA VAL A 532 29.28 22.89 -23.19
C VAL A 532 27.96 23.57 -23.52
N ASP A 533 27.79 23.95 -24.78
CA ASP A 533 26.50 24.37 -25.29
C ASP A 533 25.57 23.15 -25.42
N LYS A 534 24.48 23.12 -24.64
CA LYS A 534 23.56 21.96 -24.62
C LYS A 534 22.83 21.71 -25.94
N LYS A 535 22.73 22.70 -26.83
CA LYS A 535 22.05 22.55 -28.12
C LYS A 535 23.00 21.98 -29.18
N THR A 536 24.26 22.41 -29.16
CA THR A 536 25.23 22.07 -30.22
C THR A 536 26.26 21.03 -29.80
N GLY A 537 26.41 20.78 -28.49
CA GLY A 537 27.45 19.92 -27.93
C GLY A 537 28.86 20.50 -28.01
N LYS A 538 29.03 21.74 -28.52
CA LYS A 538 30.33 22.37 -28.67
C LYS A 538 30.83 22.91 -27.33
N GLU A 539 32.10 22.67 -27.05
CA GLU A 539 32.79 23.22 -25.88
C GLU A 539 33.38 24.60 -26.20
N ARG A 540 33.40 25.47 -25.20
CA ARG A 540 34.13 26.76 -25.23
C ARG A 540 34.64 27.09 -23.83
N VAL A 541 35.66 27.95 -23.76
CA VAL A 541 36.15 28.49 -22.50
C VAL A 541 35.44 29.81 -22.21
N VAL A 542 34.86 29.94 -21.02
CA VAL A 542 34.44 31.23 -20.44
C VAL A 542 35.56 31.67 -19.51
N GLU A 543 36.25 32.74 -19.89
CA GLU A 543 37.38 33.27 -19.14
C GLU A 543 36.99 33.63 -17.70
N ALA A 544 37.79 33.18 -16.75
CA ALA A 544 37.56 33.41 -15.33
C ALA A 544 38.87 33.32 -14.54
N ASP A 545 38.99 34.14 -13.51
CA ASP A 545 40.03 34.04 -12.49
C ASP A 545 39.44 33.67 -11.12
N GLY A 546 38.12 33.59 -11.00
CA GLY A 546 37.40 33.06 -9.83
C GLY A 546 36.01 32.53 -10.18
N VAL A 547 35.49 31.59 -9.39
CA VAL A 547 34.21 30.92 -9.66
C VAL A 547 33.37 30.79 -8.39
N VAL A 548 32.08 31.16 -8.48
CA VAL A 548 31.10 30.87 -7.43
C VAL A 548 30.04 29.89 -7.95
N LEU A 549 29.89 28.76 -7.29
CA LEU A 549 28.90 27.73 -7.60
C LEU A 549 27.59 28.03 -6.86
N ALA A 550 26.59 28.54 -7.56
CA ALA A 550 25.23 28.78 -7.07
C ALA A 550 24.29 27.64 -7.49
N THR A 551 24.72 26.41 -7.22
CA THR A 551 24.16 25.17 -7.76
C THR A 551 23.19 24.44 -6.82
N GLY A 552 22.94 25.02 -5.64
CA GLY A 552 21.92 24.57 -4.69
C GLY A 552 22.37 23.42 -3.81
N TYR A 553 21.43 22.59 -3.37
CA TYR A 553 21.66 21.53 -2.38
C TYR A 553 21.21 20.17 -2.92
N GLU A 554 21.81 19.11 -2.40
CA GLU A 554 21.34 17.75 -2.63
C GLU A 554 20.02 17.47 -1.90
N VAL A 555 19.30 16.44 -2.35
CA VAL A 555 18.17 15.88 -1.60
C VAL A 555 18.76 14.79 -0.71
N MET A 556 18.60 14.96 0.60
CA MET A 556 19.14 13.99 1.55
C MET A 556 18.18 12.83 1.76
N ASP A 557 18.72 11.68 2.12
CA ASP A 557 17.93 10.66 2.81
C ASP A 557 18.04 10.94 4.31
N LEU A 558 17.14 11.77 4.86
CA LEU A 558 17.17 12.13 6.29
C LEU A 558 17.09 10.91 7.21
N PRO A 559 16.13 9.96 7.02
CA PRO A 559 16.11 8.71 7.77
C PRO A 559 17.47 7.99 7.79
N LYS A 560 18.11 7.85 6.62
CA LYS A 560 19.43 7.23 6.52
C LYS A 560 20.49 8.09 7.22
N LYS A 561 20.53 9.40 6.97
CA LYS A 561 21.49 10.34 7.59
C LYS A 561 21.43 10.28 9.11
N TYR A 562 20.23 10.33 9.68
CA TYR A 562 20.06 10.31 11.13
C TYR A 562 20.47 8.97 11.74
N ARG A 563 20.19 7.86 11.05
CA ARG A 563 20.66 6.53 11.45
C ARG A 563 22.20 6.43 11.42
N ASP A 564 22.81 6.80 10.29
CA ASP A 564 24.25 6.67 10.09
C ASP A 564 25.06 7.54 11.05
N ARG A 565 24.50 8.67 11.48
CA ARG A 565 25.12 9.56 12.48
C ARG A 565 24.80 9.21 13.92
N GLY A 566 23.94 8.20 14.16
CA GLY A 566 23.44 7.90 15.51
C GLY A 566 22.60 9.03 16.12
N PHE A 567 22.05 9.93 15.29
CA PHE A 567 21.17 11.01 15.75
C PHE A 567 19.81 10.47 16.21
N PHE A 568 19.35 9.38 15.58
CA PHE A 568 18.27 8.51 16.03
C PHE A 568 18.71 7.05 15.95
N ASP A 569 18.13 6.18 16.77
CA ASP A 569 18.28 4.74 16.65
C ASP A 569 17.67 4.20 15.34
N GLU A 570 18.05 2.97 14.95
CA GLU A 570 17.64 2.37 13.67
C GLU A 570 16.12 2.22 13.55
N GLU A 571 15.44 1.88 14.65
CA GLU A 571 13.99 1.70 14.67
C GLU A 571 13.29 3.04 14.46
N THR A 572 13.65 4.06 15.24
CA THR A 572 13.11 5.42 15.12
C THR A 572 13.35 5.95 13.72
N ALA A 573 14.58 5.90 13.22
CA ALA A 573 14.93 6.35 11.88
C ALA A 573 14.14 5.61 10.79
N GLY A 574 13.90 4.30 10.96
CA GLY A 574 13.11 3.49 10.04
C GLY A 574 11.62 3.86 9.95
N LYS A 575 11.07 4.55 10.96
CA LYS A 575 9.68 5.02 10.99
C LYS A 575 9.49 6.36 10.27
N LEU A 576 10.56 7.14 10.08
CA LEU A 576 10.45 8.54 9.65
C LEU A 576 10.09 8.70 8.16
N VAL A 577 9.19 9.63 7.89
CA VAL A 577 8.99 10.20 6.56
C VAL A 577 10.22 11.06 6.23
N ASN A 578 10.80 10.86 5.06
CA ASN A 578 11.92 11.69 4.60
C ASN A 578 11.45 13.09 4.19
N VAL A 579 11.36 14.02 5.14
CA VAL A 579 10.86 15.39 4.90
C VAL A 579 11.77 16.26 4.03
N SER A 580 13.05 15.88 3.82
CA SER A 580 13.94 16.63 2.92
C SER A 580 13.68 16.37 1.44
N MET A 581 12.98 15.28 1.11
CA MET A 581 12.35 15.09 -0.18
C MET A 581 11.11 15.99 -0.22
N TYR A 582 11.31 17.26 -0.54
CA TYR A 582 10.21 18.22 -0.62
C TYR A 582 9.26 17.84 -1.76
N GLY A 583 7.96 17.95 -1.52
CA GLY A 583 6.90 17.48 -2.42
C GLY A 583 5.58 17.32 -1.66
N VAL A 584 4.50 17.03 -2.38
CA VAL A 584 3.15 16.86 -1.84
C VAL A 584 2.63 15.44 -2.05
N ASP A 585 1.70 14.99 -1.22
CA ASP A 585 0.95 13.75 -1.42
C ASP A 585 -0.30 13.94 -2.31
N GLU A 586 -1.10 12.89 -2.50
CA GLU A 586 -2.32 12.88 -3.33
C GLU A 586 -3.36 13.95 -2.93
N GLU A 587 -3.32 14.42 -1.67
CA GLU A 587 -4.19 15.48 -1.18
C GLU A 587 -3.57 16.88 -1.35
N GLY A 588 -2.31 16.96 -1.76
CA GLY A 588 -1.58 18.23 -1.87
C GLY A 588 -0.90 18.66 -0.57
N GLU A 589 -0.73 17.76 0.41
CA GLU A 589 -0.09 18.06 1.69
C GLU A 589 1.36 17.59 1.73
N VAL A 590 2.24 18.33 2.42
CA VAL A 590 3.67 17.97 2.50
C VAL A 590 3.89 16.87 3.54
N PRO A 591 4.34 15.66 3.14
CA PRO A 591 4.49 14.54 4.07
C PRO A 591 5.47 14.82 5.20
N GLY A 592 5.03 14.58 6.44
CA GLY A 592 5.82 14.69 7.67
C GLY A 592 6.07 16.11 8.18
N LEU A 593 5.71 17.14 7.41
CA LEU A 593 5.83 18.55 7.79
C LEU A 593 4.47 19.06 8.25
N THR A 594 4.32 19.39 9.54
CA THR A 594 3.04 19.67 10.23
C THR A 594 1.98 18.54 10.16
N THR A 595 2.19 17.57 9.27
CA THR A 595 1.51 16.29 9.20
C THR A 595 2.29 15.20 9.94
N PHE A 596 1.67 14.03 10.13
CA PHE A 596 2.32 12.90 10.80
C PHE A 596 3.69 12.54 10.20
N SER A 597 4.74 12.61 11.03
CA SER A 597 6.14 12.36 10.67
C SER A 597 6.50 10.89 10.48
N GLY A 598 5.59 9.99 10.88
CA GLY A 598 5.88 8.55 11.02
C GLY A 598 6.09 8.11 12.47
N HIS A 599 6.27 9.06 13.40
CA HIS A 599 6.42 8.80 14.83
C HIS A 599 5.50 9.73 15.65
N PRO A 600 4.76 9.23 16.67
CA PRO A 600 3.75 10.01 17.40
C PRO A 600 4.31 11.19 18.19
N ASN A 601 5.53 11.05 18.73
CA ASN A 601 6.15 12.05 19.59
C ASN A 601 7.34 12.79 18.95
N LEU A 602 7.39 12.83 17.61
CA LEU A 602 8.43 13.53 16.87
C LEU A 602 7.79 14.37 15.76
N TYR A 603 8.13 15.65 15.72
CA TYR A 603 7.54 16.60 14.78
C TYR A 603 8.61 17.31 13.98
N PHE A 604 8.35 17.55 12.70
CA PHE A 604 9.17 18.43 11.88
C PHE A 604 8.47 19.78 11.75
N ALA A 605 9.16 20.83 12.20
CA ALA A 605 8.68 22.19 12.17
C ALA A 605 9.63 23.06 11.34
N GLY A 606 9.17 23.50 10.16
CA GLY A 606 9.83 24.57 9.41
C GLY A 606 9.98 24.35 7.91
N VAL A 607 9.71 25.43 7.15
CA VAL A 607 10.01 25.55 5.70
C VAL A 607 10.45 26.96 5.37
N ALA A 608 9.49 27.89 5.36
CA ALA A 608 9.66 29.27 4.99
C ALA A 608 9.32 30.15 6.19
N ILE A 609 10.08 31.23 6.38
CA ILE A 609 9.90 32.15 7.51
C ILE A 609 8.48 32.72 7.60
N ALA A 610 7.83 32.99 6.46
CA ALA A 610 6.46 33.50 6.39
C ALA A 610 5.40 32.49 6.91
N GLN A 611 5.71 31.19 6.91
CA GLN A 611 4.82 30.14 7.43
C GLN A 611 5.14 29.77 8.89
N SER A 612 6.09 30.45 9.54
CA SER A 612 6.51 30.10 10.89
C SER A 612 5.38 30.22 11.91
N ARG A 613 4.52 31.26 11.82
CA ARG A 613 3.37 31.47 12.70
C ARG A 613 2.32 30.37 12.58
N THR A 614 1.89 30.06 11.36
CA THR A 614 0.88 29.02 11.11
C THR A 614 1.40 27.64 11.44
N SER A 615 2.60 27.28 10.98
CA SER A 615 3.18 25.96 11.24
C SER A 615 3.49 25.72 12.71
N SER A 616 3.94 26.74 13.46
CA SER A 616 4.18 26.61 14.90
C SER A 616 2.89 26.44 15.69
N ARG A 617 1.80 27.14 15.34
CA ARG A 617 0.48 26.95 15.95
C ARG A 617 0.02 25.49 15.81
N LEU A 618 0.01 24.96 14.58
CA LEU A 618 -0.46 23.58 14.32
C LEU A 618 0.44 22.52 14.96
N THR A 619 1.75 22.76 15.03
CA THR A 619 2.68 21.83 15.70
C THR A 619 2.50 21.87 17.22
N ALA A 620 2.37 23.07 17.78
CA ALA A 620 2.15 23.27 19.21
C ALA A 620 0.84 22.60 19.67
N VAL A 621 -0.27 22.75 18.94
CA VAL A 621 -1.53 22.07 19.28
C VAL A 621 -1.38 20.55 19.33
N GLN A 622 -0.63 19.94 18.41
CA GLN A 622 -0.39 18.49 18.43
C GLN A 622 0.42 18.06 19.65
N VAL A 623 1.48 18.80 19.97
CA VAL A 623 2.31 18.55 21.15
C VAL A 623 1.50 18.74 22.43
N LEU A 624 0.69 19.80 22.51
CA LEU A 624 -0.16 20.07 23.67
C LEU A 624 -1.21 18.97 23.87
N ALA A 625 -1.81 18.47 22.79
CA ALA A 625 -2.75 17.35 22.86
C ALA A 625 -2.07 16.05 23.33
N ASP A 626 -0.83 15.81 22.91
CA ASP A 626 -0.04 14.67 23.38
C ASP A 626 0.24 14.75 24.89
N ILE A 627 0.75 15.88 25.38
CA ILE A 627 1.11 16.02 26.80
C ILE A 627 -0.11 16.04 27.74
N THR A 628 -1.28 16.44 27.25
CA THR A 628 -2.54 16.35 28.02
C THR A 628 -3.22 14.99 27.90
N GLY A 629 -2.67 14.06 27.10
CA GLY A 629 -3.26 12.74 26.85
C GLY A 629 -4.52 12.78 26.01
N GLN A 630 -4.74 13.86 25.25
CA GLN A 630 -5.91 14.10 24.41
C GLN A 630 -5.62 14.00 22.92
N LEU A 631 -4.43 13.54 22.52
CA LEU A 631 -4.08 13.31 21.12
C LEU A 631 -5.03 12.26 20.54
N PRO A 632 -5.99 12.64 19.68
CA PRO A 632 -6.96 11.68 19.18
C PRO A 632 -6.32 10.81 18.09
N GLU A 633 -6.96 9.67 17.81
CA GLU A 633 -6.63 8.91 16.61
C GLU A 633 -6.80 9.80 15.37
N ARG A 634 -5.76 9.87 14.54
CA ARG A 634 -5.76 10.68 13.32
C ARG A 634 -6.64 10.02 12.27
N TYR A 635 -7.42 10.82 11.54
CA TYR A 635 -8.22 10.29 10.44
C TYR A 635 -7.32 9.68 9.35
N PRO A 636 -7.46 8.39 8.98
CA PRO A 636 -6.54 7.74 8.07
C PRO A 636 -6.65 8.31 6.64
N ARG A 637 -5.53 8.47 5.93
CA ARG A 637 -5.56 8.86 4.49
C ARG A 637 -6.16 7.79 3.59
N ASN A 638 -6.16 6.54 4.03
CA ASN A 638 -6.75 5.42 3.31
C ASN A 638 -8.20 5.12 3.74
N PHE A 639 -8.78 5.87 4.68
CA PHE A 639 -10.16 5.61 5.15
C PHE A 639 -11.18 5.79 4.01
N LEU A 640 -10.98 6.80 3.17
CA LEU A 640 -11.82 7.01 1.98
C LEU A 640 -11.52 6.00 0.87
N LYS A 641 -10.26 5.57 0.71
CA LYS A 641 -9.96 4.39 -0.14
C LYS A 641 -10.61 3.12 0.39
N ALA A 642 -10.79 2.97 1.70
CA ALA A 642 -11.49 1.86 2.34
C ALA A 642 -13.03 1.91 2.14
N LEU A 643 -13.61 3.12 2.10
CA LEU A 643 -15.02 3.36 1.76
C LEU A 643 -15.29 3.29 0.24
N MET A 644 -14.30 3.64 -0.60
CA MET A 644 -14.31 3.46 -2.05
C MET A 644 -13.84 2.07 -2.47
N LEU A 645 -13.56 1.15 -1.54
CA LEU A 645 -13.37 -0.24 -1.93
C LEU A 645 -14.67 -0.73 -2.53
N PRO A 646 -14.61 -1.36 -3.71
CA PRO A 646 -15.78 -1.98 -4.29
C PRO A 646 -16.47 -2.85 -3.25
N LYS A 647 -17.79 -2.70 -3.13
CA LYS A 647 -18.58 -3.49 -2.18
C LYS A 647 -18.29 -4.96 -2.43
N VAL A 648 -17.93 -5.68 -1.37
CA VAL A 648 -17.65 -7.11 -1.43
C VAL A 648 -18.81 -7.84 -2.09
N GLU A 649 -18.55 -8.52 -3.21
CA GLU A 649 -19.50 -9.50 -3.73
C GLU A 649 -19.57 -10.68 -2.77
N ARG A 650 -20.79 -11.08 -2.42
CA ARG A 650 -21.05 -12.26 -1.57
C ARG A 650 -21.84 -13.29 -2.37
N THR A 651 -21.75 -14.55 -1.94
CA THR A 651 -22.54 -15.65 -2.50
C THR A 651 -22.96 -16.58 -1.38
N THR A 652 -23.97 -17.40 -1.65
CA THR A 652 -24.37 -18.50 -0.78
C THR A 652 -23.79 -19.82 -1.29
N ILE A 653 -23.22 -20.62 -0.39
CA ILE A 653 -22.91 -22.04 -0.60
C ILE A 653 -23.88 -22.91 0.20
N ALA A 654 -24.19 -24.10 -0.32
CA ALA A 654 -25.13 -25.04 0.30
C ALA A 654 -26.50 -24.45 0.70
N GLY A 655 -26.94 -23.42 -0.03
CA GLY A 655 -28.21 -22.71 0.21
C GLY A 655 -28.34 -21.98 1.56
N SER A 656 -27.31 -21.97 2.42
CA SER A 656 -27.44 -21.47 3.80
C SER A 656 -26.21 -20.81 4.41
N ILE A 657 -25.01 -20.96 3.82
CA ILE A 657 -23.81 -20.24 4.29
C ILE A 657 -23.52 -19.10 3.32
N GLU A 658 -23.61 -17.85 3.80
CA GLU A 658 -23.15 -16.70 3.03
C GLU A 658 -21.64 -16.49 3.23
N ILE A 659 -20.91 -16.33 2.14
CA ILE A 659 -19.47 -16.08 2.14
C ILE A 659 -19.11 -14.92 1.20
N PRO A 660 -18.01 -14.19 1.44
CA PRO A 660 -17.44 -13.31 0.43
C PRO A 660 -16.92 -14.15 -0.74
N ARG A 661 -17.02 -13.62 -1.96
CA ARG A 661 -16.52 -14.30 -3.16
C ARG A 661 -14.98 -14.34 -3.24
N ILE A 662 -14.28 -13.69 -2.32
CA ILE A 662 -12.85 -13.87 -2.06
C ILE A 662 -12.68 -14.39 -0.63
N LEU A 663 -12.10 -15.58 -0.49
CA LEU A 663 -11.76 -16.20 0.79
C LEU A 663 -10.27 -16.00 1.10
N ASN A 664 -9.95 -15.72 2.35
CA ASN A 664 -8.57 -15.62 2.84
C ASN A 664 -8.01 -17.02 3.11
N GLY A 665 -7.12 -17.51 2.24
CA GLY A 665 -6.49 -18.82 2.37
C GLY A 665 -5.29 -18.78 3.31
N LEU A 666 -5.33 -19.60 4.36
CA LEU A 666 -4.33 -19.59 5.45
C LEU A 666 -3.18 -20.58 5.27
N TRP A 667 -3.00 -21.16 4.08
CA TRP A 667 -1.87 -22.06 3.81
C TRP A 667 -0.50 -21.39 3.98
N GLN A 668 -0.43 -20.06 3.86
CA GLN A 668 0.81 -19.30 4.15
C GLN A 668 1.26 -19.43 5.62
N LEU A 669 0.41 -19.90 6.52
CA LEU A 669 0.75 -20.14 7.91
C LEU A 669 1.35 -21.53 8.17
N ALA A 670 1.47 -22.38 7.14
CA ALA A 670 2.10 -23.69 7.29
C ALA A 670 3.63 -23.55 7.44
N GLY A 671 4.26 -24.45 8.21
CA GLY A 671 5.69 -24.36 8.59
C GLY A 671 6.72 -24.37 7.44
N GLY A 672 6.30 -24.68 6.21
CA GLY A 672 7.12 -24.52 4.99
C GLY A 672 7.23 -23.08 4.47
N HIS A 673 6.44 -22.15 5.02
CA HIS A 673 6.40 -20.74 4.68
C HIS A 673 7.03 -19.86 5.75
N ASP A 674 6.53 -19.93 6.99
CA ASP A 674 7.04 -19.21 8.17
C ASP A 674 7.18 -20.17 9.36
N GLN A 675 8.37 -20.25 9.97
CA GLN A 675 8.66 -21.22 11.03
C GLN A 675 8.23 -20.77 12.44
N ASN A 676 7.88 -19.50 12.63
CA ASN A 676 7.53 -18.91 13.94
C ASN A 676 6.38 -17.90 13.81
N ILE A 677 5.13 -18.39 13.78
CA ILE A 677 3.95 -17.53 13.65
C ILE A 677 3.42 -17.19 15.04
N ASP A 678 3.33 -15.89 15.32
CA ASP A 678 2.66 -15.36 16.50
C ASP A 678 1.14 -15.35 16.26
N VAL A 679 0.43 -16.23 17.00
CA VAL A 679 -1.02 -16.42 16.88
C VAL A 679 -1.80 -15.14 17.22
N ALA A 680 -1.35 -14.37 18.21
CA ALA A 680 -2.03 -13.15 18.63
C ALA A 680 -1.86 -12.05 17.57
N ALA A 681 -0.63 -11.86 17.08
CA ALA A 681 -0.37 -10.90 16.01
C ALA A 681 -1.10 -11.25 14.70
N ALA A 682 -1.17 -12.54 14.35
CA ALA A 682 -1.92 -13.00 13.18
C ALA A 682 -3.43 -12.76 13.33
N ALA A 683 -4.00 -12.94 14.53
CA ALA A 683 -5.40 -12.68 14.81
C ALA A 683 -5.74 -11.17 14.71
N GLU A 684 -4.88 -10.30 15.25
CA GLU A 684 -5.01 -8.84 15.06
C GLU A 684 -4.94 -8.44 13.58
N ALA A 685 -4.06 -9.09 12.81
CA ALA A 685 -3.93 -8.84 11.38
C ALA A 685 -5.14 -9.31 10.54
N MET A 686 -6.08 -10.06 11.11
CA MET A 686 -7.37 -10.39 10.46
C MET A 686 -8.34 -9.20 10.50
N VAL A 687 -8.26 -8.35 11.53
CA VAL A 687 -9.25 -7.29 11.78
C VAL A 687 -9.45 -6.37 10.56
N PRO A 688 -8.39 -5.87 9.88
CA PRO A 688 -8.57 -5.03 8.70
C PRO A 688 -9.26 -5.76 7.52
N LEU A 689 -9.07 -7.08 7.38
CA LEU A 689 -9.72 -7.87 6.33
C LEU A 689 -11.22 -8.01 6.64
N ILE A 690 -11.56 -8.32 7.89
CA ILE A 690 -12.94 -8.45 8.36
C ILE A 690 -13.68 -7.11 8.22
N GLN A 691 -13.06 -6.01 8.64
CA GLN A 691 -13.63 -4.65 8.52
C GLN A 691 -13.86 -4.24 7.07
N SER A 692 -13.10 -4.79 6.12
CA SER A 692 -13.28 -4.56 4.69
C SER A 692 -14.30 -5.52 4.06
N GLY A 693 -14.96 -6.37 4.85
CA GLY A 693 -15.95 -7.36 4.42
C GLY A 693 -15.38 -8.67 3.87
N LEU A 694 -14.05 -8.87 3.93
CA LEU A 694 -13.38 -10.13 3.63
C LEU A 694 -13.31 -11.00 4.89
N ASP A 695 -14.48 -11.36 5.41
CA ASP A 695 -14.73 -12.08 6.67
C ASP A 695 -14.69 -13.62 6.55
N GLY A 696 -14.41 -14.15 5.36
CA GLY A 696 -14.31 -15.58 5.08
C GLY A 696 -12.86 -16.09 5.09
N PHE A 697 -12.59 -17.18 5.81
CA PHE A 697 -11.25 -17.77 5.96
C PHE A 697 -11.27 -19.26 5.65
N ASP A 698 -10.34 -19.71 4.80
CA ASP A 698 -10.15 -21.12 4.43
C ASP A 698 -8.83 -21.65 5.02
N MET A 699 -8.91 -22.76 5.74
CA MET A 699 -7.77 -23.40 6.42
C MET A 699 -7.82 -24.93 6.34
N ALA A 700 -6.92 -25.63 7.00
CA ALA A 700 -6.92 -27.09 7.13
C ALA A 700 -6.24 -27.51 8.44
N ASP A 701 -6.54 -28.73 8.90
CA ASP A 701 -5.95 -29.39 10.08
C ASP A 701 -4.41 -29.36 10.16
N HIS A 702 -3.73 -29.35 9.01
CA HIS A 702 -2.28 -29.35 8.88
C HIS A 702 -1.66 -27.98 8.50
N TYR A 703 -2.44 -26.89 8.42
CA TYR A 703 -1.94 -25.55 8.09
C TYR A 703 -1.35 -24.84 9.32
N GLY A 704 -0.40 -25.48 10.01
CA GLY A 704 0.26 -24.89 11.18
C GLY A 704 -0.75 -24.38 12.22
N PRO A 705 -0.65 -23.11 12.68
CA PRO A 705 -1.55 -22.57 13.69
C PRO A 705 -2.85 -21.96 13.15
N ALA A 706 -3.23 -22.16 11.88
CA ALA A 706 -4.36 -21.46 11.25
C ALA A 706 -5.67 -21.54 12.05
N GLU A 707 -6.07 -22.73 12.50
CA GLU A 707 -7.27 -22.92 13.33
C GLU A 707 -7.15 -22.23 14.71
N LEU A 708 -5.93 -22.19 15.28
CA LEU A 708 -5.65 -21.52 16.54
C LEU A 708 -5.75 -20.00 16.44
N VAL A 709 -5.41 -19.43 15.28
CA VAL A 709 -5.55 -17.98 15.01
C VAL A 709 -7.02 -17.58 15.04
N ILE A 710 -7.89 -18.34 14.37
CA ILE A 710 -9.35 -18.14 14.44
C ILE A 710 -9.84 -18.24 15.89
N GLY A 711 -9.40 -19.28 16.62
CA GLY A 711 -9.80 -19.44 18.01
C GLY A 711 -9.31 -18.32 18.92
N HIS A 712 -8.12 -17.77 18.67
CA HIS A 712 -7.63 -16.62 19.42
C HIS A 712 -8.51 -15.40 19.15
N HIS A 713 -8.79 -15.08 17.89
CA HIS A 713 -9.71 -14.00 17.51
C HIS A 713 -11.09 -14.14 18.19
N ASN A 714 -11.67 -15.33 18.16
CA ASN A 714 -12.96 -15.61 18.79
C ASN A 714 -12.96 -15.44 20.32
N ARG A 715 -11.79 -15.49 20.98
CA ARG A 715 -11.65 -15.40 22.46
C ARG A 715 -11.24 -14.02 22.97
N THR A 716 -10.41 -13.27 22.25
CA THR A 716 -9.66 -12.13 22.83
C THR A 716 -10.12 -10.75 22.37
N THR A 717 -10.64 -10.61 21.16
CA THR A 717 -11.02 -9.28 20.64
C THR A 717 -12.37 -8.84 21.23
N ALA A 718 -12.41 -7.72 21.97
CA ALA A 718 -13.66 -7.11 22.45
C ALA A 718 -14.63 -6.75 21.28
N ALA A 719 -14.09 -6.59 20.07
CA ALA A 719 -14.81 -6.41 18.80
C ALA A 719 -15.42 -7.71 18.21
N ALA A 720 -15.09 -8.89 18.73
CA ALA A 720 -15.70 -10.17 18.32
C ALA A 720 -17.21 -10.23 18.63
N SER A 721 -17.72 -9.27 19.41
CA SER A 721 -19.15 -9.08 19.66
C SER A 721 -19.91 -8.37 18.52
N GLN A 722 -19.23 -7.83 17.48
CA GLN A 722 -19.89 -7.02 16.44
C GLN A 722 -19.64 -7.42 14.97
N LEU A 723 -18.60 -8.21 14.63
CA LEU A 723 -18.32 -8.59 13.23
C LEU A 723 -18.17 -10.11 13.08
N PRO A 724 -19.09 -10.81 12.39
CA PRO A 724 -19.05 -12.27 12.25
C PRO A 724 -17.91 -12.73 11.32
N VAL A 725 -17.22 -13.81 11.70
CA VAL A 725 -16.21 -14.49 10.85
C VAL A 725 -16.76 -15.83 10.37
N THR A 726 -16.57 -16.14 9.09
CA THR A 726 -16.90 -17.45 8.52
C THR A 726 -15.65 -18.28 8.32
N ALA A 727 -15.44 -19.29 9.17
CA ALA A 727 -14.30 -20.20 9.10
C ALA A 727 -14.68 -21.51 8.38
N LEU A 728 -13.95 -21.83 7.32
CA LEU A 728 -14.03 -23.07 6.56
C LEU A 728 -12.74 -23.86 6.82
N THR A 729 -12.85 -25.12 7.25
CA THR A 729 -11.67 -25.97 7.51
C THR A 729 -11.72 -27.26 6.70
N LYS A 730 -10.66 -28.05 6.80
CA LYS A 730 -10.50 -29.33 6.10
C LYS A 730 -9.98 -30.39 7.03
N TRP A 731 -10.44 -31.61 6.79
CA TRP A 731 -9.84 -32.82 7.30
C TRP A 731 -9.11 -33.53 6.15
N CYS A 732 -7.79 -33.69 6.31
CA CYS A 732 -6.91 -34.31 5.31
C CYS A 732 -6.24 -35.57 5.89
N PRO A 733 -7.01 -36.61 6.23
CA PRO A 733 -6.45 -37.83 6.81
C PRO A 733 -5.57 -38.56 5.80
N ALA A 734 -4.63 -39.38 6.29
CA ALA A 734 -3.93 -40.34 5.45
C ALA A 734 -4.84 -41.55 5.17
N GLU A 735 -4.98 -41.96 3.91
CA GLU A 735 -5.75 -43.16 3.52
C GLU A 735 -4.88 -44.40 3.73
N ASN A 736 -5.06 -45.00 4.90
CA ASN A 736 -4.33 -46.18 5.35
C ASN A 736 -5.26 -47.29 5.89
N GLY A 737 -6.57 -47.19 5.63
CA GLY A 737 -7.56 -48.15 6.11
C GLY A 737 -8.25 -47.82 7.43
N ASP A 738 -7.96 -46.68 8.08
CA ASP A 738 -8.72 -46.28 9.29
C ASP A 738 -10.13 -45.78 8.93
N ARG A 739 -11.11 -46.65 9.17
CA ARG A 739 -12.54 -46.42 8.91
C ARG A 739 -13.35 -46.13 10.17
N SER A 740 -12.71 -45.78 11.30
CA SER A 740 -13.40 -45.65 12.58
C SER A 740 -14.13 -44.30 12.73
N PHE A 741 -15.36 -44.35 13.29
CA PHE A 741 -16.10 -43.13 13.63
C PHE A 741 -15.34 -42.27 14.65
N SER A 742 -14.64 -42.90 15.60
CA SER A 742 -13.87 -42.21 16.64
C SER A 742 -12.77 -41.32 16.07
N THR A 743 -12.11 -41.73 14.97
CA THR A 743 -11.07 -40.91 14.33
C THR A 743 -11.69 -39.68 13.67
N ALA A 744 -12.80 -39.84 12.95
CA ALA A 744 -13.52 -38.73 12.34
C ALA A 744 -14.05 -37.74 13.40
N GLU A 745 -14.65 -38.26 14.48
CA GLU A 745 -15.14 -37.45 15.59
C GLU A 745 -14.02 -36.68 16.29
N ALA A 746 -12.90 -37.33 16.60
CA ALA A 746 -11.75 -36.68 17.23
C ALA A 746 -11.16 -35.57 16.36
N ALA A 747 -11.10 -35.74 15.04
CA ALA A 747 -10.64 -34.71 14.11
C ALA A 747 -11.57 -33.49 14.11
N VAL A 748 -12.88 -33.71 14.09
CA VAL A 748 -13.90 -32.64 14.13
C VAL A 748 -13.87 -31.90 15.47
N ASP A 749 -13.80 -32.64 16.59
CA ASP A 749 -13.76 -32.06 17.93
C ASP A 749 -12.48 -31.26 18.16
N LEU A 750 -11.34 -31.71 17.61
CA LEU A 750 -10.09 -30.97 17.65
C LEU A 750 -10.19 -29.63 16.89
N ALA A 751 -10.76 -29.64 15.67
CA ALA A 751 -10.96 -28.44 14.87
C ALA A 751 -11.89 -27.44 15.58
N LEU A 752 -13.02 -27.92 16.13
CA LEU A 752 -13.95 -27.12 16.94
C LEU A 752 -13.23 -26.47 18.14
N GLY A 753 -12.44 -27.26 18.88
CA GLY A 753 -11.69 -26.78 20.04
C GLY A 753 -10.64 -25.73 19.67
N ARG A 754 -9.87 -25.95 18.59
CA ARG A 754 -8.85 -25.00 18.12
C ARG A 754 -9.44 -23.67 17.68
N MET A 755 -10.52 -23.72 16.90
CA MET A 755 -11.24 -22.52 16.40
C MET A 755 -12.14 -21.87 17.46
N GLY A 756 -12.37 -22.51 18.61
CA GLY A 756 -13.27 -22.00 19.64
C GLY A 756 -14.73 -21.89 19.15
N GLN A 757 -15.19 -22.87 18.36
CA GLN A 757 -16.53 -22.92 17.79
C GLN A 757 -17.31 -24.14 18.30
N THR A 758 -18.64 -24.06 18.28
CA THR A 758 -19.53 -25.19 18.60
C THR A 758 -20.04 -25.92 17.36
N LYS A 759 -19.87 -25.32 16.18
CA LYS A 759 -20.27 -25.89 14.89
C LYS A 759 -19.33 -25.42 13.78
N ILE A 760 -18.90 -26.33 12.93
CA ILE A 760 -18.10 -26.03 11.72
C ILE A 760 -19.05 -25.68 10.58
N ALA A 761 -18.88 -24.51 9.96
CA ALA A 761 -19.72 -24.07 8.85
C ALA A 761 -19.56 -24.98 7.63
N LEU A 762 -18.33 -25.27 7.23
CA LEU A 762 -18.02 -26.20 6.15
C LEU A 762 -16.80 -27.04 6.53
N MET A 763 -16.98 -28.35 6.59
CA MET A 763 -15.88 -29.31 6.75
C MET A 763 -15.59 -29.93 5.39
N GLN A 764 -14.42 -29.64 4.81
CA GLN A 764 -14.04 -30.22 3.51
C GLN A 764 -13.17 -31.45 3.70
N TYR A 765 -13.37 -32.48 2.87
CA TYR A 765 -12.60 -33.72 2.91
C TYR A 765 -11.67 -33.82 1.71
N HIS A 766 -10.38 -34.07 1.96
CA HIS A 766 -9.42 -34.35 0.90
C HIS A 766 -9.28 -35.86 0.68
N VAL A 767 -9.25 -36.29 -0.59
CA VAL A 767 -9.06 -37.70 -0.95
C VAL A 767 -7.73 -37.86 -1.69
N TRP A 768 -6.77 -38.59 -1.09
CA TRP A 768 -5.46 -38.81 -1.69
C TRP A 768 -5.42 -40.00 -2.65
N ASP A 769 -6.17 -41.08 -2.40
CA ASP A 769 -6.21 -42.27 -3.27
C ASP A 769 -7.62 -42.85 -3.36
N TYR A 770 -8.22 -42.82 -4.56
CA TYR A 770 -9.56 -43.38 -4.80
C TYR A 770 -9.62 -44.90 -4.71
N THR A 771 -8.47 -45.58 -4.80
CA THR A 771 -8.38 -47.03 -4.69
C THR A 771 -8.37 -47.54 -3.25
N ASP A 772 -8.37 -46.61 -2.29
CA ASP A 772 -8.60 -46.86 -0.88
C ASP A 772 -10.00 -46.33 -0.51
N ASP A 773 -10.97 -47.22 -0.40
CA ASP A 773 -12.38 -46.96 -0.08
C ASP A 773 -12.63 -46.35 1.31
N THR A 774 -11.58 -46.10 2.11
CA THR A 774 -11.66 -45.45 3.43
C THR A 774 -12.36 -44.09 3.37
N TYR A 775 -12.20 -43.32 2.29
CA TYR A 775 -12.86 -42.03 2.14
C TYR A 775 -14.40 -42.13 2.15
N LEU A 776 -14.97 -43.23 1.63
CA LEU A 776 -16.42 -43.45 1.62
C LEU A 776 -16.96 -43.59 3.05
N CYS A 777 -16.23 -44.34 3.89
CA CYS A 777 -16.56 -44.49 5.32
C CYS A 777 -16.42 -43.15 6.06
N ASN A 778 -15.32 -42.43 5.84
CA ASN A 778 -15.08 -41.15 6.49
C ASN A 778 -16.12 -40.08 6.12
N LEU A 779 -16.51 -40.00 4.85
CA LEU A 779 -17.60 -39.11 4.43
C LEU A 779 -18.96 -39.49 5.07
N ALA A 780 -19.22 -40.78 5.31
CA ALA A 780 -20.42 -41.22 6.02
C ALA A 780 -20.37 -40.84 7.51
N HIS A 781 -19.19 -40.89 8.14
CA HIS A 781 -18.97 -40.42 9.51
C HIS A 781 -19.15 -38.90 9.62
N LEU A 782 -18.61 -38.13 8.66
CA LEU A 782 -18.83 -36.68 8.59
C LEU A 782 -20.31 -36.33 8.44
N ARG A 783 -21.08 -37.11 7.65
CA ARG A 783 -22.54 -36.95 7.57
C ARG A 783 -23.24 -37.24 8.90
N THR A 784 -22.78 -38.25 9.63
CA THR A 784 -23.29 -38.52 10.99
C THR A 784 -23.02 -37.34 11.91
N LEU A 785 -21.82 -36.77 11.86
CA LEU A 785 -21.43 -35.57 12.63
C LEU A 785 -22.21 -34.32 12.19
N GLN A 786 -22.62 -34.23 10.91
CA GLN A 786 -23.55 -33.22 10.40
C GLN A 786 -24.94 -33.37 11.03
N HIS A 787 -25.49 -34.59 11.07
CA HIS A 787 -26.77 -34.87 11.74
C HIS A 787 -26.73 -34.61 13.25
N GLN A 788 -25.58 -34.81 13.89
CA GLN A 788 -25.34 -34.44 15.30
C GLN A 788 -25.18 -32.93 15.51
N GLY A 789 -25.15 -32.13 14.45
CA GLY A 789 -25.06 -30.67 14.52
C GLY A 789 -23.65 -30.11 14.70
N LYS A 790 -22.60 -30.96 14.74
CA LYS A 790 -21.19 -30.53 14.84
C LYS A 790 -20.68 -29.90 13.53
N ILE A 791 -21.24 -30.33 12.39
CA ILE A 791 -20.92 -29.80 11.05
C ILE A 791 -22.21 -29.26 10.43
N ALA A 792 -22.16 -28.12 9.73
CA ALA A 792 -23.30 -27.62 8.96
C ALA A 792 -23.35 -28.27 7.57
N HIS A 793 -22.22 -28.27 6.86
CA HIS A 793 -22.11 -28.78 5.49
C HIS A 793 -20.79 -29.51 5.26
N VAL A 794 -20.81 -30.51 4.36
CA VAL A 794 -19.63 -31.26 3.93
C VAL A 794 -19.21 -30.80 2.54
N GLY A 795 -17.93 -30.50 2.37
CA GLY A 795 -17.32 -30.20 1.08
C GLY A 795 -16.24 -31.23 0.71
N LEU A 796 -15.72 -31.12 -0.50
CA LEU A 796 -14.61 -31.91 -1.02
C LEU A 796 -13.41 -31.01 -1.32
N THR A 797 -12.22 -31.57 -1.38
CA THR A 797 -11.01 -30.86 -1.79
C THR A 797 -10.19 -31.73 -2.71
N ASN A 798 -9.87 -31.19 -3.89
CA ASN A 798 -9.15 -31.87 -4.96
C ASN A 798 -9.82 -33.20 -5.34
N VAL A 799 -11.15 -33.22 -5.52
CA VAL A 799 -11.83 -34.41 -6.07
C VAL A 799 -12.14 -34.20 -7.55
N ASP A 800 -11.92 -35.22 -8.39
CA ASP A 800 -12.18 -35.13 -9.83
C ASP A 800 -13.69 -35.21 -10.16
N ALA A 801 -14.05 -34.93 -11.43
CA ALA A 801 -15.46 -34.84 -11.81
C ALA A 801 -16.18 -36.19 -11.74
N ALA A 802 -15.49 -37.29 -12.03
CA ALA A 802 -16.05 -38.64 -11.99
C ALA A 802 -16.40 -39.06 -10.56
N HIS A 803 -15.53 -38.74 -9.60
CA HIS A 803 -15.70 -39.08 -8.20
C HIS A 803 -16.68 -38.16 -7.48
N VAL A 804 -16.76 -36.88 -7.86
CA VAL A 804 -17.85 -35.99 -7.37
C VAL A 804 -19.21 -36.56 -7.78
N GLU A 805 -19.38 -36.93 -9.05
CA GLU A 805 -20.62 -37.51 -9.58
C GLU A 805 -20.93 -38.88 -8.91
N LEU A 806 -19.92 -39.74 -8.73
CA LEU A 806 -20.04 -41.00 -8.00
C LEU A 806 -20.52 -40.81 -6.56
N LEU A 807 -19.97 -39.85 -5.82
CA LEU A 807 -20.37 -39.55 -4.45
C LEU A 807 -21.82 -39.04 -4.39
N LEU A 808 -22.19 -38.14 -5.28
CA LEU A 808 -23.56 -37.62 -5.36
C LEU A 808 -24.57 -38.72 -5.68
N HIS A 809 -24.29 -39.59 -6.66
CA HIS A 809 -25.15 -40.73 -6.98
C HIS A 809 -25.17 -41.80 -5.89
N SER A 810 -24.13 -41.87 -5.06
CA SER A 810 -24.11 -42.70 -3.83
C SER A 810 -24.89 -42.06 -2.67
N GLY A 811 -25.56 -40.92 -2.90
CA GLY A 811 -26.41 -40.25 -1.92
C GLY A 811 -25.65 -39.41 -0.90
N TYR A 812 -24.42 -38.97 -1.20
CA TYR A 812 -23.70 -38.00 -0.38
C TYR A 812 -24.12 -36.57 -0.71
N ASP A 813 -24.46 -35.80 0.33
CA ASP A 813 -24.79 -34.38 0.22
C ASP A 813 -23.50 -33.56 0.25
N ILE A 814 -23.07 -33.06 -0.92
CA ILE A 814 -21.80 -32.37 -1.11
C ILE A 814 -22.08 -30.91 -1.48
N ALA A 815 -21.70 -30.00 -0.59
CA ALA A 815 -21.91 -28.57 -0.75
C ALA A 815 -20.96 -27.92 -1.77
N THR A 816 -19.67 -28.26 -1.68
CA THR A 816 -18.62 -27.64 -2.47
C THR A 816 -17.52 -28.63 -2.86
N ASN A 817 -16.76 -28.29 -3.90
CA ASN A 817 -15.48 -28.92 -4.20
C ASN A 817 -14.41 -27.84 -4.38
N GLN A 818 -13.33 -27.93 -3.61
CA GLN A 818 -12.20 -27.01 -3.69
C GLN A 818 -11.16 -27.51 -4.69
N VAL A 819 -10.92 -26.80 -5.79
CA VAL A 819 -10.05 -27.24 -6.90
C VAL A 819 -9.15 -26.11 -7.41
N SER A 820 -8.03 -26.47 -8.04
CA SER A 820 -7.13 -25.50 -8.70
C SER A 820 -7.80 -24.91 -9.94
N CYS A 821 -7.77 -23.58 -10.08
CA CYS A 821 -8.20 -22.88 -11.29
C CYS A 821 -7.51 -21.53 -11.41
N SER A 822 -7.06 -21.16 -12.62
CA SER A 822 -6.49 -19.85 -12.92
C SER A 822 -6.63 -19.53 -14.41
N VAL A 823 -6.15 -18.36 -14.84
CA VAL A 823 -6.01 -18.06 -16.28
C VAL A 823 -5.06 -19.02 -17.02
N VAL A 824 -4.30 -19.85 -16.30
CA VAL A 824 -3.39 -20.87 -16.85
C VAL A 824 -3.97 -22.29 -16.68
N ASP A 825 -4.45 -22.64 -15.48
CA ASP A 825 -5.09 -23.94 -15.23
C ASP A 825 -6.57 -23.89 -15.64
N ARG A 826 -6.83 -24.42 -16.85
CA ARG A 826 -8.15 -24.39 -17.49
C ARG A 826 -8.93 -25.70 -17.36
N ARG A 827 -8.50 -26.65 -16.52
CA ARG A 827 -9.20 -27.94 -16.36
C ARG A 827 -10.65 -27.76 -15.91
N LEU A 828 -10.94 -26.75 -15.08
CA LEU A 828 -12.30 -26.42 -14.68
C LEU A 828 -13.19 -26.00 -15.86
N THR A 829 -12.68 -25.22 -16.81
CA THR A 829 -13.47 -24.64 -17.92
C THR A 829 -13.44 -25.48 -19.20
N ARG A 830 -12.43 -26.33 -19.38
CA ARG A 830 -12.29 -27.24 -20.53
C ARG A 830 -12.71 -28.68 -20.23
N GLY A 831 -12.68 -29.08 -18.97
CA GLY A 831 -13.04 -30.42 -18.50
C GLY A 831 -14.51 -30.55 -18.08
N ARG A 832 -14.84 -31.69 -17.47
CA ARG A 832 -16.21 -32.03 -17.02
C ARG A 832 -16.59 -31.40 -15.69
N MET A 833 -15.63 -30.93 -14.90
CA MET A 833 -15.87 -30.47 -13.52
C MET A 833 -16.95 -29.39 -13.43
N ALA A 834 -16.88 -28.34 -14.27
CA ALA A 834 -17.89 -27.28 -14.23
C ALA A 834 -19.29 -27.77 -14.65
N GLU A 835 -19.39 -28.70 -15.59
CA GLU A 835 -20.66 -29.31 -16.00
C GLU A 835 -21.29 -30.12 -14.86
N VAL A 836 -20.49 -30.97 -14.21
CA VAL A 836 -20.94 -31.79 -13.07
C VAL A 836 -21.36 -30.90 -11.90
N CYS A 837 -20.55 -29.90 -11.54
CA CYS A 837 -20.88 -28.96 -10.48
C CYS A 837 -22.18 -28.19 -10.77
N ALA A 838 -22.37 -27.73 -12.01
CA ALA A 838 -23.59 -27.02 -12.40
C ALA A 838 -24.82 -27.94 -12.32
N ARG A 839 -24.72 -29.17 -12.85
CA ARG A 839 -25.82 -30.16 -12.86
C ARG A 839 -26.30 -30.50 -11.46
N HIS A 840 -25.38 -30.66 -10.51
CA HIS A 840 -25.69 -31.11 -9.15
C HIS A 840 -25.67 -29.99 -8.10
N SER A 841 -25.59 -28.72 -8.53
CA SER A 841 -25.55 -27.55 -7.63
C SER A 841 -24.40 -27.56 -6.62
N VAL A 842 -23.26 -28.17 -6.97
CA VAL A 842 -22.04 -28.15 -6.14
C VAL A 842 -21.27 -26.86 -6.43
N GLY A 843 -20.95 -26.09 -5.39
CA GLY A 843 -20.15 -24.86 -5.53
C GLY A 843 -18.66 -25.12 -5.68
N VAL A 844 -17.96 -24.38 -6.55
CA VAL A 844 -16.50 -24.46 -6.65
C VAL A 844 -15.84 -23.39 -5.78
N LEU A 845 -14.88 -23.81 -4.95
CA LEU A 845 -13.94 -22.91 -4.27
C LEU A 845 -12.59 -23.01 -4.98
N ALA A 846 -12.26 -21.99 -5.78
CA ALA A 846 -11.09 -22.03 -6.64
C ALA A 846 -9.83 -21.57 -5.90
N TYR A 847 -8.85 -22.46 -5.72
CA TYR A 847 -7.53 -22.07 -5.21
C TYR A 847 -6.52 -21.96 -6.35
N GLY A 848 -5.36 -21.36 -6.07
CA GLY A 848 -4.30 -21.24 -7.07
C GLY A 848 -4.57 -20.19 -8.15
N THR A 849 -5.62 -19.39 -7.98
CA THR A 849 -6.04 -18.28 -8.84
C THR A 849 -4.90 -17.35 -9.24
N LEU A 850 -3.98 -17.07 -8.30
CA LEU A 850 -2.81 -16.20 -8.53
C LEU A 850 -1.49 -16.95 -8.72
N LEU A 851 -1.52 -18.28 -8.85
CA LEU A 851 -0.33 -19.12 -9.02
C LEU A 851 0.78 -18.83 -7.99
N GLY A 852 0.40 -18.69 -6.72
CA GLY A 852 1.35 -18.40 -5.63
C GLY A 852 1.97 -17.01 -5.69
N GLY A 853 1.43 -16.10 -6.51
CA GLY A 853 1.89 -14.74 -6.72
C GLY A 853 2.52 -14.49 -8.09
N PHE A 854 2.62 -15.50 -8.97
CA PHE A 854 3.12 -15.31 -10.34
C PHE A 854 2.20 -14.43 -11.21
N LEU A 855 0.88 -14.47 -10.97
CA LEU A 855 -0.08 -13.59 -11.65
C LEU A 855 -0.20 -12.23 -10.93
N THR A 856 0.92 -11.50 -10.86
CA THR A 856 1.00 -10.15 -10.29
C THR A 856 1.89 -9.26 -11.14
N ASP A 857 1.76 -7.95 -11.00
CA ASP A 857 2.51 -6.92 -11.75
C ASP A 857 4.03 -7.11 -11.64
N LYS A 858 4.49 -7.67 -10.51
CA LYS A 858 5.90 -7.98 -10.25
C LYS A 858 6.55 -8.88 -11.30
N TRP A 859 5.80 -9.80 -11.90
CA TRP A 859 6.37 -10.83 -12.78
C TRP A 859 6.23 -10.52 -14.27
N VAL A 860 5.55 -9.44 -14.63
CA VAL A 860 5.34 -9.05 -16.03
C VAL A 860 6.69 -8.73 -16.67
N GLY A 861 7.03 -9.43 -17.76
CA GLY A 861 8.27 -9.22 -18.52
C GLY A 861 9.54 -9.69 -17.81
N THR A 862 9.43 -10.49 -16.74
CA THR A 862 10.58 -11.01 -15.99
C THR A 862 11.04 -12.37 -16.53
N PRO A 863 12.35 -12.70 -16.47
CA PRO A 863 12.85 -14.01 -16.88
C PRO A 863 12.41 -15.13 -15.92
N GLU A 864 12.41 -16.38 -16.40
CA GLU A 864 12.05 -17.55 -15.58
C GLU A 864 12.99 -17.64 -14.35
N PRO A 865 12.46 -17.75 -13.13
CA PRO A 865 13.30 -17.96 -11.96
C PRO A 865 13.99 -19.34 -12.04
N ALA A 866 15.27 -19.40 -11.66
CA ALA A 866 16.05 -20.63 -11.71
C ALA A 866 15.40 -21.76 -10.87
N ASP A 867 15.25 -22.94 -11.48
CA ASP A 867 14.69 -24.11 -10.82
C ASP A 867 15.58 -24.56 -9.65
N GLY A 868 15.00 -24.67 -8.45
CA GLY A 868 15.74 -24.95 -7.21
C GLY A 868 16.47 -23.77 -6.55
N GLY A 869 16.31 -22.52 -7.03
CA GLY A 869 17.04 -21.36 -6.54
C GLY A 869 16.74 -20.94 -5.08
N ALA A 870 17.76 -20.40 -4.41
CA ALA A 870 17.61 -19.66 -3.15
C ALA A 870 16.69 -18.43 -3.37
N GLY A 871 15.48 -18.45 -2.80
CA GLY A 871 14.54 -17.32 -2.85
C GLY A 871 13.09 -17.65 -3.23
N LEU A 872 12.78 -18.84 -3.77
CA LEU A 872 11.40 -19.27 -4.02
C LEU A 872 10.78 -19.93 -2.78
N ASN A 873 9.58 -19.49 -2.39
CA ASN A 873 8.78 -20.14 -1.34
C ASN A 873 8.08 -21.41 -1.87
N TRP A 874 7.43 -22.18 -0.98
CA TRP A 874 6.73 -23.42 -1.31
C TRP A 874 5.64 -23.24 -2.39
N SER A 875 4.87 -22.15 -2.33
CA SER A 875 3.82 -21.85 -3.30
C SER A 875 4.42 -21.61 -4.68
N LEU A 876 5.45 -20.77 -4.79
CA LEU A 876 6.10 -20.47 -6.07
C LEU A 876 6.71 -21.73 -6.68
N ARG A 877 7.31 -22.62 -5.88
CA ARG A 877 7.78 -23.93 -6.38
C ARG A 877 6.65 -24.80 -6.92
N LYS A 878 5.50 -24.87 -6.21
CA LYS A 878 4.33 -25.61 -6.68
C LYS A 878 3.86 -25.07 -8.04
N TYR A 879 3.62 -23.77 -8.12
CA TYR A 879 2.98 -23.18 -9.31
C TYR A 879 3.93 -22.95 -10.49
N LEU A 880 5.26 -22.93 -10.28
CA LEU A 880 6.22 -23.01 -11.39
C LEU A 880 6.03 -24.31 -12.18
N ARG A 881 5.73 -25.44 -11.51
CA ARG A 881 5.42 -26.71 -12.17
C ARG A 881 4.11 -26.66 -12.96
N PHE A 882 3.10 -25.92 -12.48
CA PHE A 882 1.88 -25.66 -13.26
C PHE A 882 2.19 -24.89 -14.54
N ILE A 883 3.02 -23.84 -14.45
CA ILE A 883 3.47 -23.05 -15.61
C ILE A 883 4.24 -23.93 -16.61
N GLN A 884 5.15 -24.76 -16.11
CA GLN A 884 5.91 -25.70 -16.94
C GLN A 884 5.00 -26.73 -17.63
N ALA A 885 4.06 -27.33 -16.89
CA ALA A 885 3.07 -28.27 -17.44
C ALA A 885 2.15 -27.60 -18.48
N ALA A 886 1.88 -26.30 -18.34
CA ALA A 886 1.03 -25.54 -19.25
C ALA A 886 1.77 -24.99 -20.50
N GLY A 887 3.04 -25.36 -20.72
CA GLY A 887 3.80 -24.99 -21.91
C GLY A 887 5.05 -24.14 -21.65
N GLY A 888 5.39 -23.86 -20.39
CA GLY A 888 6.62 -23.18 -20.01
C GLY A 888 6.49 -21.67 -19.86
N TRP A 889 7.57 -21.04 -19.40
CA TRP A 889 7.58 -19.64 -18.98
C TRP A 889 7.25 -18.65 -20.09
N ASP A 890 7.73 -18.86 -21.30
CA ASP A 890 7.47 -17.97 -22.44
C ASP A 890 5.99 -17.91 -22.80
N VAL A 891 5.28 -19.04 -22.72
CA VAL A 891 3.84 -19.10 -22.94
C VAL A 891 3.11 -18.38 -21.81
N PHE A 892 3.54 -18.62 -20.57
CA PHE A 892 3.00 -17.94 -19.39
C PHE A 892 3.16 -16.42 -19.49
N GLN A 893 4.32 -15.91 -19.91
CA GLN A 893 4.56 -14.47 -20.06
C GLN A 893 3.65 -13.83 -21.13
N ARG A 894 3.27 -14.55 -22.19
CA ARG A 894 2.27 -14.05 -23.15
C ARG A 894 0.88 -13.89 -22.51
N VAL A 895 0.46 -14.87 -21.72
CA VAL A 895 -0.81 -14.80 -20.99
C VAL A 895 -0.74 -13.69 -19.94
N LEU A 896 0.35 -13.59 -19.19
CA LEU A 896 0.57 -12.55 -18.18
C LEU A 896 0.58 -11.15 -18.80
N GLY A 897 1.21 -10.97 -19.96
CA GLY A 897 1.19 -9.73 -20.72
C GLY A 897 -0.24 -9.33 -21.14
N ALA A 898 -1.03 -10.26 -21.68
CA ALA A 898 -2.42 -10.01 -22.04
C ALA A 898 -3.29 -9.63 -20.82
N VAL A 899 -3.07 -10.27 -19.67
CA VAL A 899 -3.74 -9.90 -18.41
C VAL A 899 -3.30 -8.51 -17.94
N ALA A 900 -2.03 -8.15 -18.10
CA ALA A 900 -1.50 -6.82 -17.78
C ALA A 900 -2.05 -5.73 -18.69
N ASP A 901 -2.23 -6.00 -19.98
CA ASP A 901 -2.85 -5.07 -20.93
C ASP A 901 -4.30 -4.78 -20.53
N VAL A 902 -5.07 -5.80 -20.16
CA VAL A 902 -6.43 -5.66 -19.63
C VAL A 902 -6.40 -4.87 -18.31
N ALA A 903 -5.47 -5.17 -17.40
CA ALA A 903 -5.32 -4.45 -16.15
C ALA A 903 -5.07 -2.95 -16.36
N GLY A 904 -4.22 -2.60 -17.34
CA GLY A 904 -3.97 -1.22 -17.75
C GLY A 904 -5.20 -0.49 -18.29
N ARG A 905 -6.07 -1.18 -19.06
CA ARG A 905 -7.33 -0.59 -19.57
C ARG A 905 -8.32 -0.25 -18.45
N HIS A 906 -8.39 -1.09 -17.42
CA HIS A 906 -9.31 -0.92 -16.29
C HIS A 906 -8.71 -0.14 -15.11
N GLY A 907 -7.42 0.21 -15.16
CA GLY A 907 -6.73 0.93 -14.08
C GLY A 907 -6.59 0.11 -12.79
N VAL A 908 -6.53 -1.22 -12.89
CA VAL A 908 -6.43 -2.17 -11.77
C VAL A 908 -5.14 -2.99 -11.86
N SER A 909 -4.88 -3.84 -10.86
CA SER A 909 -3.70 -4.73 -10.86
C SER A 909 -3.91 -5.98 -11.73
N VAL A 910 -2.81 -6.59 -12.17
CA VAL A 910 -2.82 -7.92 -12.83
C VAL A 910 -3.57 -8.95 -11.98
N ALA A 911 -3.37 -8.91 -10.65
CA ALA A 911 -4.02 -9.83 -9.73
C ALA A 911 -5.55 -9.67 -9.74
N ALA A 912 -6.05 -8.42 -9.79
CA ALA A 912 -7.48 -8.14 -9.83
C ALA A 912 -8.15 -8.71 -11.09
N VAL A 913 -7.49 -8.58 -12.26
CA VAL A 913 -7.94 -9.19 -13.53
C VAL A 913 -7.94 -10.71 -13.47
N ALA A 914 -6.87 -11.32 -12.95
CA ALA A 914 -6.79 -12.78 -12.81
C ALA A 914 -7.88 -13.33 -11.87
N MET A 915 -8.17 -12.64 -10.77
CA MET A 915 -9.26 -12.99 -9.86
C MET A 915 -10.63 -12.84 -10.52
N ARG A 916 -10.90 -11.69 -11.16
CA ARG A 916 -12.16 -11.42 -11.86
C ARG A 916 -12.44 -12.47 -12.94
N TRP A 917 -11.42 -12.86 -13.70
CA TRP A 917 -11.56 -13.90 -14.73
C TRP A 917 -12.04 -15.24 -14.17
N VAL A 918 -11.49 -15.69 -13.03
CA VAL A 918 -11.92 -16.94 -12.37
C VAL A 918 -13.29 -16.77 -11.72
N LEU A 919 -13.56 -15.62 -11.10
CA LEU A 919 -14.85 -15.31 -10.48
C LEU A 919 -16.01 -15.28 -11.49
N ASP A 920 -15.74 -15.01 -12.76
CA ASP A 920 -16.78 -15.00 -13.81
C ASP A 920 -17.16 -16.40 -14.29
N ILE A 921 -16.46 -17.44 -13.86
CA ILE A 921 -16.84 -18.83 -14.15
C ILE A 921 -18.10 -19.15 -13.33
N PRO A 922 -19.25 -19.52 -13.94
CA PRO A 922 -20.54 -19.57 -13.23
C PRO A 922 -20.60 -20.48 -12.00
N VAL A 923 -19.86 -21.59 -12.00
CA VAL A 923 -19.81 -22.53 -10.87
C VAL A 923 -18.90 -22.08 -9.73
N VAL A 924 -18.04 -21.08 -9.95
CA VAL A 924 -17.11 -20.56 -8.95
C VAL A 924 -17.87 -19.67 -7.96
N LYS A 925 -17.97 -20.17 -6.73
CA LYS A 925 -18.58 -19.45 -5.62
C LYS A 925 -17.59 -18.44 -5.02
N ALA A 926 -16.36 -18.88 -4.78
CA ALA A 926 -15.30 -17.99 -4.33
C ALA A 926 -13.92 -18.40 -4.84
N VAL A 927 -13.01 -17.43 -4.91
CA VAL A 927 -11.57 -17.67 -5.08
C VAL A 927 -10.86 -17.63 -3.73
N ILE A 928 -9.85 -18.48 -3.54
CA ILE A 928 -9.06 -18.57 -2.30
C ILE A 928 -7.71 -17.90 -2.54
N ILE A 929 -7.48 -16.78 -1.84
CA ILE A 929 -6.28 -15.95 -2.00
C ILE A 929 -5.43 -16.04 -0.74
N GLY A 930 -4.16 -16.40 -0.92
CA GLY A 930 -3.25 -16.65 0.20
C GLY A 930 -3.01 -15.40 1.05
N ALA A 931 -3.39 -15.46 2.33
CA ALA A 931 -3.20 -14.39 3.31
C ALA A 931 -2.07 -14.74 4.28
N ARG A 932 -1.12 -13.81 4.46
CA ARG A 932 0.03 -13.98 5.38
C ARG A 932 -0.25 -13.53 6.81
N LEU A 933 -1.38 -12.85 7.04
CA LEU A 933 -1.80 -12.30 8.34
C LEU A 933 -0.68 -11.55 9.07
N ASN A 934 -0.25 -10.44 8.49
CA ASN A 934 0.78 -9.57 9.07
C ASN A 934 0.38 -8.09 8.93
N GLY A 935 1.26 -7.16 9.30
CA GLY A 935 0.98 -5.72 9.23
C GLY A 935 0.63 -5.18 7.83
N GLU A 936 0.77 -5.97 6.77
CA GLU A 936 0.37 -5.60 5.41
C GLU A 936 -1.04 -6.11 5.02
N SER A 937 -1.75 -6.86 5.87
CA SER A 937 -3.09 -7.42 5.58
C SER A 937 -4.08 -6.37 5.04
N GLY A 938 -4.08 -5.15 5.60
CA GLY A 938 -4.95 -4.07 5.12
C GLY A 938 -4.63 -3.59 3.71
N ARG A 939 -3.38 -3.71 3.24
CA ARG A 939 -3.00 -3.41 1.85
C ARG A 939 -3.57 -4.46 0.91
N TYR A 940 -3.40 -5.74 1.25
CA TYR A 940 -3.93 -6.85 0.45
C TYR A 940 -5.46 -6.82 0.35
N ALA A 941 -6.14 -6.37 1.40
CA ALA A 941 -7.60 -6.16 1.39
C ALA A 941 -8.01 -5.23 0.24
N ALA A 942 -7.39 -4.06 0.13
CA ALA A 942 -7.71 -3.07 -0.89
C ALA A 942 -7.43 -3.60 -2.32
N ASP A 943 -6.27 -4.21 -2.53
CA ASP A 943 -5.88 -4.74 -3.85
C ASP A 943 -6.78 -5.91 -4.28
N ASN A 944 -7.23 -6.75 -3.34
CA ASN A 944 -8.16 -7.83 -3.62
C ASN A 944 -9.56 -7.31 -3.95
N LEU A 945 -10.02 -6.27 -3.25
CA LEU A 945 -11.35 -5.70 -3.45
C LEU A 945 -11.51 -4.97 -4.79
N ALA A 946 -10.40 -4.51 -5.38
CA ALA A 946 -10.41 -4.00 -6.76
C ALA A 946 -10.98 -5.01 -7.78
N ALA A 947 -10.93 -6.33 -7.52
CA ALA A 947 -11.54 -7.35 -8.37
C ALA A 947 -13.07 -7.25 -8.46
N PHE A 948 -13.74 -6.56 -7.54
CA PHE A 948 -15.19 -6.31 -7.60
C PHE A 948 -15.55 -4.95 -8.20
N GLY A 949 -14.55 -4.11 -8.50
CA GLY A 949 -14.75 -2.74 -9.00
C GLY A 949 -14.95 -2.61 -10.50
N PHE A 950 -14.85 -3.71 -11.26
CA PHE A 950 -14.94 -3.69 -12.71
C PHE A 950 -15.45 -5.03 -13.27
N SER A 951 -15.79 -5.05 -14.55
CA SER A 951 -16.22 -6.24 -15.28
C SER A 951 -15.38 -6.45 -16.54
N LEU A 952 -15.07 -7.71 -16.87
CA LEU A 952 -14.41 -8.05 -18.12
C LEU A 952 -15.40 -8.05 -19.28
N ASP A 953 -15.19 -7.17 -20.25
CA ASP A 953 -15.98 -7.09 -21.47
C ASP A 953 -15.59 -8.18 -22.50
N GLU A 954 -16.22 -8.15 -23.68
CA GLU A 954 -15.95 -9.12 -24.74
C GLU A 954 -14.52 -9.00 -25.30
N GLU A 955 -13.98 -7.79 -25.39
CA GLU A 955 -12.63 -7.52 -25.88
C GLU A 955 -11.57 -7.99 -24.88
N ASP A 956 -11.79 -7.79 -23.58
CA ASP A 956 -10.96 -8.33 -22.51
C ASP A 956 -10.87 -9.85 -22.58
N ARG A 957 -12.03 -10.51 -22.71
CA ARG A 957 -12.11 -11.98 -22.79
C ARG A 957 -11.44 -12.49 -24.05
N ALA A 958 -11.62 -11.81 -25.19
CA ALA A 958 -10.97 -12.16 -26.44
C ALA A 958 -9.44 -12.04 -26.36
N THR A 959 -8.94 -10.95 -25.76
CA THR A 959 -7.50 -10.72 -25.54
C THR A 959 -6.87 -11.83 -24.69
N ILE A 960 -7.49 -12.17 -23.56
CA ILE A 960 -7.00 -13.26 -22.69
C ILE A 960 -7.11 -14.60 -23.41
N ALA A 961 -8.23 -14.89 -24.07
CA ALA A 961 -8.45 -16.15 -24.78
C ALA A 961 -7.46 -16.36 -25.93
N ALA A 962 -7.11 -15.29 -26.66
CA ALA A 962 -6.11 -15.33 -27.73
C ALA A 962 -4.73 -15.72 -27.17
N ALA A 963 -4.30 -15.10 -26.07
CA ALA A 963 -3.03 -15.46 -25.43
C ALA A 963 -3.03 -16.91 -24.89
N GLN A 964 -4.17 -17.38 -24.40
CA GLN A 964 -4.36 -18.75 -23.91
C GLN A 964 -4.29 -19.83 -25.02
N THR A 965 -4.33 -19.48 -26.32
CA THR A 965 -4.17 -20.46 -27.41
C THR A 965 -2.79 -21.12 -27.43
N GLY A 966 -1.77 -20.45 -26.87
CA GLY A 966 -0.42 -21.00 -26.75
C GLY A 966 -0.24 -21.99 -25.60
N LEU A 967 -1.21 -22.10 -24.68
CA LEU A 967 -1.12 -22.99 -23.52
C LEU A 967 -1.36 -24.45 -23.91
N THR A 968 -0.56 -25.34 -23.33
CA THR A 968 -0.86 -26.78 -23.29
C THR A 968 -1.80 -27.06 -22.12
N ASP A 969 -2.80 -27.91 -22.33
CA ASP A 969 -3.68 -28.30 -21.23
C ASP A 969 -2.94 -29.15 -20.21
N ILE A 970 -3.11 -28.81 -18.94
CA ILE A 970 -2.56 -29.61 -17.84
C ILE A 970 -3.19 -31.01 -17.90
N PRO A 971 -2.39 -32.10 -17.85
CA PRO A 971 -2.91 -33.45 -17.95
C PRO A 971 -3.91 -33.80 -16.84
N GLY A 972 -4.91 -34.61 -17.18
CA GLY A 972 -5.89 -35.12 -16.23
C GLY A 972 -7.06 -34.18 -15.95
N ASP A 973 -7.83 -34.50 -14.91
CA ASP A 973 -8.96 -33.71 -14.41
C ASP A 973 -8.54 -32.87 -13.18
N CYS A 974 -9.44 -32.04 -12.65
CA CYS A 974 -9.22 -31.29 -11.42
C CYS A 974 -8.84 -32.21 -10.25
N GLY A 975 -7.79 -31.86 -9.51
CA GLY A 975 -7.29 -32.64 -8.38
C GLY A 975 -6.29 -33.73 -8.75
N ASP A 976 -6.18 -34.12 -10.04
CA ASP A 976 -5.21 -35.13 -10.49
C ASP A 976 -3.76 -34.72 -10.22
N GLU A 977 -3.48 -33.44 -9.98
CA GLU A 977 -2.16 -32.95 -9.57
C GLU A 977 -1.61 -33.62 -8.29
N TYR A 978 -2.49 -34.22 -7.47
CA TYR A 978 -2.15 -34.97 -6.26
C TYR A 978 -2.18 -36.49 -6.43
N ARG A 979 -2.61 -37.00 -7.59
CA ARG A 979 -2.91 -38.43 -7.79
C ARG A 979 -2.20 -39.03 -8.99
N ARG A 980 -1.82 -38.22 -9.99
CA ARG A 980 -1.24 -38.70 -11.24
C ARG A 980 -0.01 -37.88 -11.65
N PRO A 981 1.04 -38.52 -12.23
CA PRO A 981 2.15 -37.81 -12.82
C PRO A 981 1.75 -36.94 -14.02
N PRO A 982 2.37 -35.75 -14.22
CA PRO A 982 3.32 -35.13 -13.31
C PRO A 982 2.63 -34.61 -12.05
N PHE A 983 3.13 -34.97 -10.87
CA PHE A 983 2.61 -34.46 -9.60
C PHE A 983 2.95 -32.97 -9.46
N LEU A 984 1.94 -32.12 -9.34
CA LEU A 984 2.13 -30.67 -9.23
C LEU A 984 2.06 -30.23 -7.76
N THR A 985 2.83 -30.92 -6.93
CA THR A 985 3.03 -30.60 -5.50
C THR A 985 4.26 -29.71 -5.30
N ALA A 986 4.51 -29.25 -4.08
CA ALA A 986 5.70 -28.44 -3.78
C ALA A 986 7.02 -29.24 -3.95
N SER A 987 7.02 -30.54 -3.64
CA SER A 987 8.17 -31.44 -3.81
C SER A 987 8.27 -32.04 -5.22
N GLY A 988 7.15 -32.09 -5.96
CA GLY A 988 7.08 -32.74 -7.27
C GLY A 988 6.87 -34.26 -7.20
N ASP A 989 6.54 -34.77 -6.00
CA ASP A 989 6.12 -36.14 -5.72
C ASP A 989 5.17 -36.17 -4.51
N LEU A 990 4.81 -37.36 -4.04
CA LEU A 990 3.96 -37.58 -2.86
C LEU A 990 4.74 -38.03 -1.63
N SER A 991 6.08 -37.91 -1.61
CA SER A 991 6.91 -38.46 -0.51
C SER A 991 6.65 -37.80 0.85
N HIS A 992 6.03 -36.62 0.86
CA HIS A 992 5.60 -35.93 2.08
C HIS A 992 4.19 -36.32 2.54
N HIS A 993 3.48 -37.15 1.78
CA HIS A 993 2.05 -37.43 1.96
C HIS A 993 1.73 -38.94 2.02
N ILE A 994 2.50 -39.79 1.32
CA ILE A 994 2.25 -41.24 1.24
C ILE A 994 3.58 -41.99 1.44
N GLU A 995 3.63 -42.91 2.41
CA GLU A 995 4.78 -43.81 2.63
C GLU A 995 4.75 -45.00 1.64
N GLU A 996 5.91 -45.41 1.13
CA GLU A 996 6.04 -46.60 0.27
C GLU A 996 5.65 -47.87 1.04
N ARG A 997 4.66 -48.62 0.54
CA ARG A 997 4.15 -49.82 1.22
C ARG A 997 5.13 -50.99 1.10
N GLU A 998 5.60 -51.52 2.25
CA GLU A 998 6.41 -52.75 2.35
C GLU A 998 5.82 -53.96 1.62
N GLU A 999 4.49 -53.97 1.44
CA GLU A 999 3.73 -55.05 0.80
C GLU A 999 4.17 -55.31 -0.65
N ARG A 1000 4.56 -54.27 -1.39
CA ARG A 1000 5.04 -54.42 -2.77
C ARG A 1000 6.30 -55.29 -2.85
N TYR A 1001 7.27 -55.05 -1.97
CA TYR A 1001 8.49 -55.85 -1.89
C TYR A 1001 8.22 -57.30 -1.50
N LYS A 1002 7.22 -57.53 -0.63
CA LYS A 1002 6.79 -58.89 -0.23
C LYS A 1002 6.18 -59.64 -1.41
N VAL A 1003 5.35 -58.97 -2.23
CA VAL A 1003 4.76 -59.56 -3.44
C VAL A 1003 5.84 -59.86 -4.49
N GLU A 1004 6.71 -58.90 -4.81
CA GLU A 1004 7.78 -59.07 -5.79
C GLU A 1004 8.72 -60.23 -5.39
N ALA A 1005 9.09 -60.33 -4.10
CA ALA A 1005 9.90 -61.44 -3.59
C ALA A 1005 9.17 -62.80 -3.65
N ALA A 1006 7.86 -62.83 -3.44
CA ALA A 1006 7.06 -64.07 -3.58
C ALA A 1006 6.99 -64.52 -5.04
N ILE A 1007 6.76 -63.59 -5.97
CA ILE A 1007 6.72 -63.87 -7.42
C ILE A 1007 8.10 -64.32 -7.92
N ALA A 1008 9.19 -63.69 -7.48
CA ALA A 1008 10.55 -64.10 -7.84
C ALA A 1008 10.90 -65.53 -7.38
N ARG A 1009 10.25 -66.02 -6.32
CA ARG A 1009 10.35 -67.42 -5.85
C ARG A 1009 9.39 -68.39 -6.54
N GLY A 1010 8.64 -67.93 -7.56
CA GLY A 1010 7.68 -68.74 -8.31
C GLY A 1010 6.38 -69.01 -7.56
N HIS A 1011 6.06 -68.26 -6.50
CA HIS A 1011 4.81 -68.45 -5.76
C HIS A 1011 3.63 -67.78 -6.48
N ARG A 1012 2.43 -68.36 -6.32
CA ARG A 1012 1.15 -67.70 -6.60
C ARG A 1012 0.80 -66.77 -5.44
N VAL A 1013 0.40 -65.53 -5.76
CA VAL A 1013 -0.05 -64.56 -4.76
C VAL A 1013 -1.54 -64.28 -4.96
N GLU A 1014 -2.33 -64.42 -3.91
CA GLU A 1014 -3.76 -64.11 -3.89
C GLU A 1014 -4.01 -62.81 -3.13
N TYR A 1015 -4.86 -61.93 -3.67
CA TYR A 1015 -5.42 -60.80 -2.94
C TYR A 1015 -6.92 -61.03 -2.69
N ARG A 1016 -7.35 -60.80 -1.45
CA ARG A 1016 -8.74 -60.93 -0.98
C ARG A 1016 -9.25 -59.56 -0.57
N SER A 1017 -10.40 -59.18 -1.12
CA SER A 1017 -11.05 -57.90 -0.85
C SER A 1017 -11.82 -57.89 0.47
N GLY A 1018 -12.07 -59.06 1.08
CA GLY A 1018 -12.93 -59.18 2.25
C GLY A 1018 -14.43 -59.24 1.89
N SER A 1019 -14.75 -59.36 0.60
CA SER A 1019 -16.11 -59.59 0.14
C SER A 1019 -16.71 -60.84 0.80
N LYS A 1020 -17.95 -60.73 1.29
CA LYS A 1020 -18.68 -61.86 1.90
C LYS A 1020 -18.82 -63.06 0.96
N TRP A 1021 -18.71 -62.84 -0.35
CA TRP A 1021 -18.83 -63.88 -1.36
C TRP A 1021 -17.53 -64.67 -1.60
N GLU A 1022 -16.35 -64.10 -1.33
CA GLU A 1022 -15.05 -64.78 -1.52
C GLU A 1022 -14.97 -66.11 -0.76
N PRO A 1023 -15.30 -66.21 0.55
CA PRO A 1023 -15.31 -67.48 1.26
C PRO A 1023 -16.46 -68.41 0.86
N VAL A 1024 -17.58 -67.87 0.37
CA VAL A 1024 -18.78 -68.65 0.01
C VAL A 1024 -18.63 -69.30 -1.36
N ALA A 1025 -18.17 -68.55 -2.36
CA ALA A 1025 -18.01 -69.00 -3.74
C ALA A 1025 -16.59 -69.52 -4.05
N GLY A 1026 -15.63 -69.37 -3.14
CA GLY A 1026 -14.28 -69.93 -3.27
C GLY A 1026 -13.41 -69.22 -4.31
N TYR A 1027 -13.39 -67.88 -4.30
CA TYR A 1027 -12.55 -67.08 -5.21
C TYR A 1027 -11.73 -66.02 -4.46
N SER A 1028 -10.71 -65.48 -5.14
CA SER A 1028 -9.92 -64.32 -4.68
C SER A 1028 -10.27 -63.10 -5.54
N ARG A 1029 -10.29 -61.88 -4.97
CA ARG A 1029 -10.46 -60.64 -5.76
C ARG A 1029 -9.50 -60.57 -6.93
N ALA A 1030 -8.23 -60.87 -6.68
CA ALA A 1030 -7.22 -60.95 -7.73
C ALA A 1030 -6.16 -62.01 -7.42
N VAL A 1031 -5.53 -62.53 -8.47
CA VAL A 1031 -4.46 -63.53 -8.38
C VAL A 1031 -3.32 -63.11 -9.31
N ARG A 1032 -2.07 -63.16 -8.80
CA ARG A 1032 -0.86 -62.98 -9.61
C ARG A 1032 -0.05 -64.27 -9.71
N ILE A 1033 0.37 -64.61 -10.92
CA ILE A 1033 1.32 -65.69 -11.22
C ILE A 1033 2.31 -65.17 -12.26
N GLY A 1034 3.60 -65.06 -11.90
CA GLY A 1034 4.59 -64.38 -12.74
C GLY A 1034 4.18 -62.93 -12.99
N ASP A 1035 4.14 -62.53 -14.25
CA ASP A 1035 3.78 -61.16 -14.66
C ASP A 1035 2.27 -61.00 -14.92
N VAL A 1036 1.49 -62.08 -14.89
CA VAL A 1036 0.06 -62.02 -15.19
C VAL A 1036 -0.76 -61.85 -13.91
N ILE A 1037 -1.60 -60.83 -13.89
CA ILE A 1037 -2.61 -60.58 -12.86
C ILE A 1037 -4.01 -60.78 -13.47
N ARG A 1038 -4.83 -61.58 -12.80
CA ARG A 1038 -6.25 -61.78 -13.13
C ARG A 1038 -7.10 -61.23 -12.01
N VAL A 1039 -7.98 -60.29 -12.34
CA VAL A 1039 -8.94 -59.68 -11.42
C VAL A 1039 -10.31 -60.28 -11.70
N SER A 1040 -10.93 -60.84 -10.67
CA SER A 1040 -12.28 -61.42 -10.74
C SER A 1040 -13.31 -60.36 -11.15
N GLY A 1041 -14.45 -60.81 -11.67
CA GLY A 1041 -15.62 -59.95 -11.92
C GLY A 1041 -15.89 -59.03 -10.73
N THR A 1042 -15.88 -57.73 -11.01
CA THR A 1042 -15.93 -56.68 -10.00
C THR A 1042 -17.15 -55.80 -10.23
N THR A 1043 -17.94 -55.63 -9.17
CA THR A 1043 -19.15 -54.80 -9.13
C THR A 1043 -18.97 -53.73 -8.05
N ALA A 1044 -19.78 -52.67 -8.10
CA ALA A 1044 -19.69 -51.50 -7.22
C ALA A 1044 -20.19 -51.75 -5.78
N ASN A 1045 -19.77 -52.86 -5.16
CA ASN A 1045 -20.11 -53.19 -3.79
C ASN A 1045 -19.54 -52.14 -2.83
N PRO A 1046 -20.33 -51.63 -1.88
CA PRO A 1046 -19.81 -50.75 -0.84
C PRO A 1046 -18.99 -51.54 0.20
N PRO A 1047 -18.12 -50.85 0.96
CA PRO A 1047 -17.50 -51.37 2.17
C PRO A 1047 -18.54 -52.02 3.09
N SER A 1048 -18.15 -53.11 3.77
CA SER A 1048 -19.05 -53.89 4.62
C SER A 1048 -19.78 -53.06 5.68
N GLU A 1049 -19.10 -52.03 6.18
CA GLU A 1049 -19.51 -51.10 7.22
C GLU A 1049 -20.64 -50.18 6.75
N LEU A 1050 -20.75 -49.93 5.45
CA LEU A 1050 -21.76 -49.06 4.85
C LEU A 1050 -23.02 -49.82 4.39
N ARG A 1051 -22.98 -51.15 4.29
CA ARG A 1051 -24.09 -51.99 3.80
C ARG A 1051 -25.43 -51.81 4.54
N PRO A 1052 -25.50 -51.45 5.84
CA PRO A 1052 -26.78 -51.14 6.48
C PRO A 1052 -27.49 -49.90 5.92
N GLY A 1053 -26.82 -49.06 5.12
CA GLY A 1053 -27.38 -47.80 4.58
C GLY A 1053 -26.98 -47.43 3.15
N LEU A 1054 -26.15 -48.23 2.48
CA LEU A 1054 -25.76 -48.07 1.07
C LEU A 1054 -25.74 -49.45 0.41
N GLU A 1055 -26.60 -49.66 -0.58
CA GLU A 1055 -26.72 -50.95 -1.29
C GLU A 1055 -25.63 -51.12 -2.37
N VAL A 1056 -25.41 -50.07 -3.18
CA VAL A 1056 -24.44 -50.03 -4.27
C VAL A 1056 -23.80 -48.64 -4.37
N VAL A 1057 -22.48 -48.58 -4.59
CA VAL A 1057 -21.77 -47.30 -4.82
C VAL A 1057 -22.10 -46.81 -6.23
N GLY A 1058 -22.48 -45.55 -6.36
CA GLY A 1058 -22.90 -44.93 -7.62
C GLY A 1058 -24.41 -45.05 -7.91
N GLY A 1059 -25.19 -45.64 -6.99
CA GLY A 1059 -26.65 -45.66 -7.06
C GLY A 1059 -27.17 -46.20 -8.39
N GLU A 1060 -28.10 -45.48 -9.02
CA GLU A 1060 -28.71 -45.86 -10.30
C GLU A 1060 -27.89 -45.47 -11.54
N SER A 1061 -26.70 -44.88 -11.37
CA SER A 1061 -25.85 -44.48 -12.50
C SER A 1061 -24.87 -45.58 -12.89
N ALA A 1062 -25.08 -46.21 -14.05
CA ALA A 1062 -24.16 -47.21 -14.59
C ALA A 1062 -22.74 -46.64 -14.79
N ARG A 1063 -22.64 -45.36 -15.19
CA ARG A 1063 -21.36 -44.63 -15.27
C ARG A 1063 -20.62 -44.60 -13.93
N SER A 1064 -21.30 -44.17 -12.86
CA SER A 1064 -20.69 -44.06 -11.53
C SER A 1064 -20.36 -45.43 -10.93
N GLN A 1065 -21.21 -46.44 -11.15
CA GLN A 1065 -20.87 -47.81 -10.79
C GLN A 1065 -19.61 -48.30 -11.53
N ALA A 1066 -19.45 -47.98 -12.81
CA ALA A 1066 -18.27 -48.35 -13.58
C ALA A 1066 -16.99 -47.70 -13.04
N VAL A 1067 -17.06 -46.43 -12.60
CA VAL A 1067 -15.93 -45.75 -11.93
C VAL A 1067 -15.54 -46.49 -10.66
N ALA A 1068 -16.49 -46.76 -9.76
CA ALA A 1068 -16.24 -47.49 -8.50
C ALA A 1068 -15.64 -48.89 -8.73
N VAL A 1069 -16.11 -49.57 -9.77
CA VAL A 1069 -15.57 -50.87 -10.20
C VAL A 1069 -14.11 -50.75 -10.64
N LEU A 1070 -13.80 -49.73 -11.45
CA LEU A 1070 -12.44 -49.49 -11.95
C LEU A 1070 -11.47 -49.11 -10.82
N ASP A 1071 -11.91 -48.35 -9.82
CA ASP A 1071 -11.08 -48.04 -8.64
C ASP A 1071 -10.77 -49.30 -7.83
N THR A 1072 -11.76 -50.18 -7.66
CA THR A 1072 -11.59 -51.47 -6.99
C THR A 1072 -10.62 -52.37 -7.74
N ILE A 1073 -10.70 -52.38 -9.08
CA ILE A 1073 -9.78 -53.10 -9.95
C ILE A 1073 -8.37 -52.53 -9.80
N GLU A 1074 -8.18 -51.21 -9.91
CA GLU A 1074 -6.88 -50.57 -9.76
C GLU A 1074 -6.27 -50.85 -8.38
N GLY A 1075 -7.06 -50.74 -7.31
CA GLY A 1075 -6.63 -51.08 -5.96
C GLY A 1075 -6.20 -52.53 -5.80
N SER A 1076 -6.82 -53.45 -6.55
CA SER A 1076 -6.44 -54.86 -6.60
C SER A 1076 -5.13 -55.09 -7.36
N LEU A 1077 -4.92 -54.36 -8.46
CA LEU A 1077 -3.68 -54.39 -9.23
C LEU A 1077 -2.50 -53.85 -8.40
N LYS A 1078 -2.67 -52.68 -7.75
CA LYS A 1078 -1.66 -52.04 -6.88
C LYS A 1078 -1.16 -52.99 -5.79
N ARG A 1079 -2.08 -53.70 -5.11
CA ARG A 1079 -1.76 -54.66 -4.03
C ARG A 1079 -1.03 -55.91 -4.53
N LEU A 1080 -1.09 -56.21 -5.83
CA LEU A 1080 -0.33 -57.28 -6.46
C LEU A 1080 0.89 -56.76 -7.24
N GLY A 1081 1.27 -55.50 -7.08
CA GLY A 1081 2.46 -54.91 -7.69
C GLY A 1081 2.34 -54.59 -9.19
N GLY A 1082 1.11 -54.46 -9.71
CA GLY A 1082 0.82 -53.92 -11.04
C GLY A 1082 0.04 -52.60 -10.95
N GLY A 1083 -0.40 -52.07 -12.09
CA GLY A 1083 -1.26 -50.88 -12.16
C GLY A 1083 -2.15 -50.86 -13.40
N MET A 1084 -2.95 -49.80 -13.54
CA MET A 1084 -3.87 -49.67 -14.68
C MET A 1084 -3.18 -49.64 -16.04
N SER A 1085 -1.92 -49.17 -16.11
CA SER A 1085 -1.11 -49.21 -17.33
C SER A 1085 -0.75 -50.62 -17.80
N ASP A 1086 -0.85 -51.62 -16.91
CA ASP A 1086 -0.53 -53.01 -17.21
C ASP A 1086 -1.73 -53.79 -17.77
N VAL A 1087 -2.92 -53.17 -17.82
CA VAL A 1087 -4.15 -53.83 -18.26
C VAL A 1087 -4.11 -54.08 -19.76
N VAL A 1088 -4.17 -55.36 -20.16
CA VAL A 1088 -4.15 -55.78 -21.56
C VAL A 1088 -5.54 -56.13 -22.07
N ARG A 1089 -6.46 -56.53 -21.18
CA ARG A 1089 -7.82 -56.91 -21.54
C ARG A 1089 -8.86 -56.53 -20.49
N THR A 1090 -10.01 -56.07 -20.97
CA THR A 1090 -11.21 -55.84 -20.15
C THR A 1090 -12.41 -56.59 -20.72
N ARG A 1091 -13.27 -57.11 -19.84
CA ARG A 1091 -14.60 -57.63 -20.18
C ARG A 1091 -15.62 -56.88 -19.35
N VAL A 1092 -16.56 -56.23 -20.03
CA VAL A 1092 -17.58 -55.38 -19.42
C VAL A 1092 -18.94 -56.05 -19.63
N MET A 1093 -19.59 -56.41 -18.54
CA MET A 1093 -20.93 -56.99 -18.53
C MET A 1093 -21.90 -55.94 -18.01
N LEU A 1094 -22.91 -55.61 -18.81
CA LEU A 1094 -23.91 -54.58 -18.53
C LEU A 1094 -25.27 -55.20 -18.30
N ARG A 1095 -26.07 -54.66 -17.39
CA ARG A 1095 -27.47 -55.10 -17.21
C ARG A 1095 -28.36 -54.67 -18.38
N GLN A 1096 -28.17 -53.44 -18.88
CA GLN A 1096 -29.02 -52.83 -19.91
C GLN A 1096 -28.19 -52.34 -21.10
N GLU A 1097 -28.76 -52.42 -22.31
CA GLU A 1097 -28.11 -51.93 -23.54
C GLU A 1097 -28.00 -50.40 -23.56
N GLY A 1098 -28.96 -49.70 -22.95
CA GLY A 1098 -28.97 -48.23 -22.89
C GLY A 1098 -27.74 -47.62 -22.19
N ASP A 1099 -27.09 -48.38 -21.31
CA ASP A 1099 -25.97 -47.92 -20.48
C ASP A 1099 -24.61 -48.04 -21.19
N VAL A 1100 -24.55 -48.64 -22.38
CA VAL A 1100 -23.31 -48.96 -23.09
C VAL A 1100 -22.43 -47.73 -23.30
N LEU A 1101 -23.01 -46.60 -23.72
CA LEU A 1101 -22.25 -45.37 -23.99
C LEU A 1101 -21.63 -44.83 -22.71
N GLU A 1102 -22.43 -44.68 -21.65
CA GLU A 1102 -21.97 -44.09 -20.39
C GLU A 1102 -20.87 -44.91 -19.72
N VAL A 1103 -21.01 -46.25 -19.70
CA VAL A 1103 -19.97 -47.14 -19.17
C VAL A 1103 -18.73 -47.13 -20.05
N SER A 1104 -18.89 -47.07 -21.37
CA SER A 1104 -17.76 -46.98 -22.31
C SER A 1104 -16.99 -45.67 -22.14
N GLU A 1105 -17.66 -44.57 -21.84
CA GLU A 1105 -17.01 -43.29 -21.53
C GLU A 1105 -16.22 -43.35 -20.21
N ALA A 1106 -16.79 -43.94 -19.16
CA ALA A 1106 -16.09 -44.14 -17.88
C ALA A 1106 -14.84 -45.02 -18.05
N HIS A 1107 -14.99 -46.15 -18.75
CA HIS A 1107 -13.88 -47.03 -19.11
C HIS A 1107 -12.82 -46.31 -19.94
N GLY A 1108 -13.24 -45.61 -21.00
CA GLY A 1108 -12.35 -44.87 -21.89
C GLY A 1108 -11.57 -43.77 -21.16
N TRP A 1109 -12.23 -43.04 -20.25
CA TRP A 1109 -11.59 -42.05 -19.38
C TRP A 1109 -10.51 -42.70 -18.51
N ALA A 1110 -10.83 -43.76 -17.77
CA ALA A 1110 -9.90 -44.42 -16.85
C ALA A 1110 -8.61 -44.85 -17.57
N PHE A 1111 -8.71 -45.53 -18.71
CA PHE A 1111 -7.51 -45.99 -19.44
C PHE A 1111 -6.77 -44.90 -20.21
N LYS A 1112 -7.48 -43.86 -20.69
CA LYS A 1112 -6.84 -42.69 -21.33
C LYS A 1112 -5.90 -41.98 -20.35
N CYS A 1113 -6.24 -41.92 -19.07
CA CYS A 1113 -5.39 -41.34 -18.03
C CYS A 1113 -4.06 -42.08 -17.84
N HIS A 1114 -3.97 -43.35 -18.26
CA HIS A 1114 -2.74 -44.14 -18.24
C HIS A 1114 -2.10 -44.29 -19.63
N GLY A 1115 -2.64 -43.65 -20.67
CA GLY A 1115 -2.09 -43.67 -22.01
C GLY A 1115 -2.23 -45.02 -22.74
N ILE A 1116 -3.13 -45.90 -22.30
CA ILE A 1116 -3.29 -47.25 -22.86
C ILE A 1116 -4.67 -47.49 -23.46
N ARG A 1117 -4.81 -48.56 -24.26
CA ARG A 1117 -6.07 -49.02 -24.83
C ARG A 1117 -6.14 -50.55 -24.76
N PRO A 1118 -6.74 -51.13 -23.72
CA PRO A 1118 -6.82 -52.58 -23.59
C PRO A 1118 -7.77 -53.19 -24.64
N ALA A 1119 -7.56 -54.47 -24.96
CA ALA A 1119 -8.54 -55.24 -25.71
C ALA A 1119 -9.84 -55.32 -24.93
N ASN A 1120 -10.96 -54.88 -25.50
CA ASN A 1120 -12.22 -54.76 -24.79
C ASN A 1120 -13.30 -55.70 -25.38
N THR A 1121 -14.10 -56.29 -24.52
CA THR A 1121 -15.33 -57.01 -24.87
C THR A 1121 -16.46 -56.47 -24.02
N THR A 1122 -17.52 -55.96 -24.64
CA THR A 1122 -18.68 -55.40 -23.94
C THR A 1122 -19.94 -56.17 -24.34
N VAL A 1123 -20.68 -56.66 -23.35
CA VAL A 1123 -21.89 -57.48 -23.56
C VAL A 1123 -22.97 -57.09 -22.56
N THR A 1124 -24.23 -57.29 -22.93
CA THR A 1124 -25.37 -57.23 -22.00
C THR A 1124 -25.64 -58.61 -21.40
N ALA A 1125 -25.79 -58.70 -20.07
CA ALA A 1125 -26.02 -59.94 -19.34
C ALA A 1125 -26.90 -59.70 -18.09
N GLY A 1126 -27.56 -60.75 -17.60
CA GLY A 1126 -28.22 -60.70 -16.29
C GLY A 1126 -27.19 -60.70 -15.16
N LEU A 1127 -27.14 -59.63 -14.36
CA LEU A 1127 -26.21 -59.50 -13.23
C LEU A 1127 -26.85 -59.96 -11.90
N ILE A 1128 -26.04 -60.33 -10.92
CA ILE A 1128 -26.49 -60.74 -9.58
C ILE A 1128 -26.68 -59.51 -8.69
N GLY A 1129 -27.89 -59.33 -8.14
CA GLY A 1129 -28.31 -58.14 -7.38
C GLY A 1129 -29.01 -57.12 -8.29
N ASN A 1130 -30.23 -56.70 -7.94
CA ASN A 1130 -31.08 -55.84 -8.79
C ASN A 1130 -30.48 -54.44 -9.00
N GLU A 1131 -29.71 -54.00 -8.02
CA GLU A 1131 -29.01 -52.73 -7.92
C GLU A 1131 -27.73 -52.66 -8.77
N VAL A 1132 -27.17 -53.81 -9.18
CA VAL A 1132 -25.92 -53.87 -9.94
C VAL A 1132 -26.20 -53.70 -11.44
N LEU A 1133 -25.58 -52.69 -12.04
CA LEU A 1133 -25.75 -52.32 -13.46
C LEU A 1133 -24.55 -52.71 -14.32
N VAL A 1134 -23.35 -52.81 -13.73
CA VAL A 1134 -22.11 -53.14 -14.43
C VAL A 1134 -21.22 -54.06 -13.60
N GLU A 1135 -20.62 -55.03 -14.28
CA GLU A 1135 -19.55 -55.87 -13.76
C GLU A 1135 -18.37 -55.84 -14.74
N ILE A 1136 -17.15 -55.65 -14.24
CA ILE A 1136 -15.94 -55.61 -15.07
C ILE A 1136 -14.92 -56.63 -14.57
N GLU A 1137 -14.38 -57.40 -15.52
CA GLU A 1137 -13.28 -58.34 -15.32
C GLU A 1137 -12.04 -57.83 -16.07
N VAL A 1138 -10.85 -58.01 -15.48
CA VAL A 1138 -9.59 -57.49 -16.03
C VAL A 1138 -8.47 -58.52 -16.00
N GLU A 1139 -7.71 -58.56 -17.09
CA GLU A 1139 -6.41 -59.24 -17.16
C GLU A 1139 -5.32 -58.20 -17.43
N ALA A 1140 -4.26 -58.26 -16.63
CA ALA A 1140 -3.12 -57.36 -16.70
C ALA A 1140 -1.80 -58.13 -16.77
N GLU A 1141 -0.81 -57.55 -17.44
CA GLU A 1141 0.54 -58.07 -17.58
C GLU A 1141 1.54 -57.01 -17.12
N VAL A 1142 2.18 -57.24 -15.98
CA VAL A 1142 3.05 -56.26 -15.30
C VAL A 1142 4.21 -55.87 -16.21
N GLY A 1143 4.35 -54.57 -16.48
CA GLY A 1143 5.38 -54.00 -17.34
C GLY A 1143 4.95 -53.78 -18.79
N SER A 1144 3.79 -54.31 -19.21
CA SER A 1144 3.28 -54.16 -20.59
C SER A 1144 3.00 -52.70 -20.98
N GLY A 1145 2.76 -51.82 -20.01
CA GLY A 1145 2.52 -50.39 -20.25
C GLY A 1145 3.76 -49.53 -20.51
N THR A 1146 4.98 -50.06 -20.37
CA THR A 1146 6.21 -49.25 -20.39
C THR A 1146 6.67 -48.81 -21.78
N SER A 1147 6.30 -49.52 -22.84
CA SER A 1147 6.65 -49.18 -24.23
C SER A 1147 5.60 -49.71 -25.21
N ILE A 1148 4.73 -48.82 -25.68
CA ILE A 1148 3.59 -49.19 -26.52
C ILE A 1148 3.82 -48.72 -27.95
N LEU A 1149 3.75 -49.66 -28.89
CA LEU A 1149 3.71 -49.40 -30.33
C LEU A 1149 2.27 -49.53 -30.84
N VAL A 1150 1.74 -48.47 -31.47
CA VAL A 1150 0.39 -48.46 -32.03
C VAL A 1150 0.46 -48.59 -33.56
N LEU A 1151 -0.27 -49.56 -34.13
CA LEU A 1151 -0.37 -49.76 -35.58
C LEU A 1151 -1.75 -49.27 -36.09
N GLY A 1152 -1.76 -48.36 -37.08
CA GLY A 1152 -2.96 -47.88 -37.77
C GLY A 1152 -3.63 -46.64 -37.15
N GLY A 1153 -4.00 -45.69 -38.02
CA GLY A 1153 -4.70 -44.44 -37.66
C GLY A 1153 -3.97 -43.17 -38.11
N GLY A 1154 -4.01 -42.85 -39.42
CA GLY A 1154 -3.84 -41.49 -40.00
C GLY A 1154 -2.61 -40.63 -39.67
N MET A 1155 -1.70 -41.04 -38.78
CA MET A 1155 -0.49 -40.33 -38.37
C MET A 1155 0.58 -41.35 -37.99
N SER A 1156 1.84 -41.02 -38.32
CA SER A 1156 3.06 -41.81 -38.17
C SER A 1156 3.18 -42.63 -36.88
N TYR A 1157 3.87 -43.78 -36.96
CA TYR A 1157 4.35 -44.58 -35.83
C TYR A 1157 4.77 -43.71 -34.63
N ARG A 1158 4.04 -43.78 -33.52
CA ARG A 1158 4.43 -43.16 -32.25
C ARG A 1158 4.67 -44.25 -31.22
N VAL A 1159 5.90 -44.34 -30.72
CA VAL A 1159 6.24 -45.09 -29.51
C VAL A 1159 5.84 -44.23 -28.32
N TRP A 1160 4.94 -44.72 -27.47
CA TRP A 1160 4.64 -44.05 -26.20
C TRP A 1160 5.69 -44.48 -25.17
N HIS A 1161 6.57 -43.56 -24.78
CA HIS A 1161 7.42 -43.74 -23.61
C HIS A 1161 6.71 -43.16 -22.38
N LEU A 1162 6.33 -44.01 -21.44
CA LEU A 1162 5.98 -43.57 -20.09
C LEU A 1162 7.29 -43.11 -19.42
N VAL A 1163 7.48 -41.79 -19.30
CA VAL A 1163 8.70 -41.21 -18.69
C VAL A 1163 8.65 -41.44 -17.18
N ASN A 1164 9.24 -42.55 -16.72
CA ASN A 1164 9.62 -42.74 -15.32
C ASN A 1164 11.11 -42.38 -15.16
N LYS A 1165 11.41 -41.10 -14.95
CA LYS A 1165 12.76 -40.68 -14.54
C LYS A 1165 12.93 -40.90 -13.04
N LYS A 1166 13.39 -42.09 -12.63
CA LYS A 1166 14.19 -42.31 -11.40
C LYS A 1166 14.69 -43.76 -11.36
N THR A 1167 15.81 -44.03 -12.02
CA THR A 1167 16.85 -44.96 -11.52
C THR A 1167 18.12 -44.77 -12.36
N VAL A 1168 19.01 -43.92 -11.86
CA VAL A 1168 20.44 -44.07 -12.14
C VAL A 1168 20.92 -45.11 -11.13
N LEU A 1169 21.16 -46.34 -11.58
CA LEU A 1169 22.05 -47.25 -10.88
C LEU A 1169 23.40 -47.24 -11.63
N PRO A 1170 24.54 -47.16 -10.94
CA PRO A 1170 25.82 -47.11 -11.59
C PRO A 1170 26.23 -48.49 -12.12
N LYS A 1171 26.60 -48.50 -13.40
CA LYS A 1171 27.21 -49.54 -14.24
C LYS A 1171 26.30 -50.62 -14.80
#